data_AF-A0A5D6Y8X3-F1
#
_entry.id   AF-A0A5D6Y8X3-F1
#
_cell.length_a   1.000
_cell.length_b   1.000
_cell.length_c   1.000
_cell.angle_alpha   90.00
_cell.angle_beta   90.00
_cell.angle_gamma   90.00
#
_symmetry.space_group_name_H-M   'P 1'
#
loop_
_entity.id
_entity.type
_entity.pdbx_description
1 polymer ?
#
loop_
_entity_poly.entity_id
_entity_poly.type
_entity_poly.pdbx_seq_one_letter_code
_entity_poly.pdbx_strand_id
1 'polypeptide(L)'
;MDRLLHQHGAYSLLPELTWTGERFESDVRVRVGADGRVLSVTKASAAAAPADDDSSNSIALPGHALVPGMVNAHSHAFQRGLRGLGETYPKDAQGQSSFWTWREEMYKLVGGMTQEHMYALTKQCFAEMRDAGITSVGEFHYFHHGRPEEAAASGSASSRFAYDEQVLKAARDVGIRLVLLNAFYEHGGFQQAPMSEPQQRFKVSSHAEYWRQMDALAAKLAPTQSLGVVAHSMRAVELPDIVALHEESVRRGLVFHIHLEEQTKEVEDCKAAHGGQSPMALLLANLQVDDKFTAVHCTWTDGALLQQFVDKKGNVCICPLTEGNLGDGFPVIASCLDRVCLGTDCNARIDMCEEMRWLEYGHRLQQSRRGVCTEATGETDLAKLLFRYATTNGAESLNLKVEQLKFASAASLLGAFVFGANGSSVVKATSVNGKWRKTSAATSAAVSKQAVGATSDTADPQLSKEHVAQLAAAAALANTNSDDVLELACGLMNIPSTSGEEEAVGRALETWFTARGWQVELQRVAPQSDAAVQVDRFNVYASRTGNKTPALLFNSHIDTVPPFLPARTDGTTLFGRGSCDAKSLVAAQMLAAQQLVDAGYADDVGLLYVVSEESDHSGMKKANELGVNPRHMVVGEPTAMKMAKLQKGMLKLRLSRKGVAAHSGYPHLGESAIDPLIDVLHDLKHEPWPSSDELGTTTLNIGMISGGQAANAIPDFASAMLMFRLTTAPDEILARVERIVGGRVDVELYTSNAPVHLSVVEGYETDIVSFNTDIPYFAFDGSAYLVGAGNITDAHCAREFIEIADLRRLVGFYFDLGKTLIETQ
;
A
#
# COMPACT_ATOMS: atom_id res chain seq x y z
N MET A 1 17.28 8.19 15.09
CA MET A 1 15.84 8.54 15.04
C MET A 1 15.18 8.51 16.42
N ASP A 2 15.37 7.46 17.25
CA ASP A 2 14.74 7.38 18.58
C ASP A 2 15.07 8.54 19.53
N ARG A 3 16.31 9.04 19.51
CA ARG A 3 16.68 10.23 20.29
C ARG A 3 15.88 11.48 19.93
N LEU A 4 15.35 11.58 18.71
CA LEU A 4 14.53 12.71 18.23
C LEU A 4 13.15 12.74 18.91
N LEU A 5 12.60 11.57 19.24
CA LEU A 5 11.25 11.43 19.81
C LEU A 5 11.16 11.79 21.29
N HIS A 6 12.29 11.76 21.99
CA HIS A 6 12.37 11.96 23.45
C HIS A 6 13.09 13.27 23.82
N GLN A 7 13.11 14.24 22.91
CA GLN A 7 13.75 15.53 23.17
C GLN A 7 12.91 16.41 24.10
N HIS A 8 13.56 16.88 25.16
CA HIS A 8 13.02 17.85 26.10
C HIS A 8 13.97 19.05 26.14
N GLY A 9 13.45 20.25 25.87
CA GLY A 9 14.27 21.46 25.80
C GLY A 9 14.77 21.79 24.38
N ALA A 10 15.75 22.69 24.28
CA ALA A 10 16.37 23.04 23.01
C ALA A 10 17.36 21.97 22.53
N TYR A 11 17.43 21.74 21.23
CA TYR A 11 18.31 20.74 20.61
C TYR A 11 18.78 21.19 19.22
N SER A 12 19.83 20.54 18.71
CA SER A 12 20.38 20.81 17.38
C SER A 12 20.23 19.60 16.47
N LEU A 13 19.74 19.81 15.24
CA LEU A 13 19.68 18.79 14.20
C LEU A 13 20.84 18.97 13.22
N LEU A 14 21.46 17.83 12.88
CA LEU A 14 22.55 17.72 11.91
C LEU A 14 22.17 16.68 10.85
N PRO A 15 21.22 17.01 9.94
CA PRO A 15 20.87 16.15 8.82
C PRO A 15 21.97 16.14 7.74
N GLU A 16 22.00 15.07 6.94
CA GLU A 16 22.91 14.99 5.79
C GLU A 16 22.62 16.09 4.78
N LEU A 17 21.34 16.34 4.51
CA LEU A 17 20.87 17.42 3.64
C LEU A 17 19.79 18.25 4.34
N THR A 18 19.78 19.56 4.10
CA THR A 18 18.68 20.44 4.52
C THR A 18 18.17 21.23 3.33
N TRP A 19 16.85 21.22 3.11
CA TRP A 19 16.21 22.11 2.15
C TRP A 19 16.15 23.53 2.70
N THR A 20 16.82 24.47 2.04
CA THR A 20 16.94 25.87 2.50
C THR A 20 15.87 26.82 1.94
N GLY A 21 14.90 26.30 1.19
CA GLY A 21 13.96 27.09 0.39
C GLY A 21 14.42 27.29 -1.06
N GLU A 22 15.74 27.21 -1.30
CA GLU A 22 16.33 27.39 -2.63
C GLU A 22 16.90 26.08 -3.18
N ARG A 23 17.64 25.34 -2.35
CA ARG A 23 18.28 24.08 -2.71
C ARG A 23 18.57 23.24 -1.48
N PHE A 24 18.94 21.98 -1.70
CA PHE A 24 19.54 21.14 -0.67
C PHE A 24 20.99 21.58 -0.41
N GLU A 25 21.34 21.75 0.86
CA GLU A 25 22.70 22.03 1.32
C GLU A 25 23.14 20.96 2.33
N SER A 26 24.40 20.55 2.25
CA SER A 26 25.06 19.74 3.28
C SER A 26 25.56 20.63 4.42
N ASP A 27 25.96 19.98 5.53
CA ASP A 27 26.64 20.65 6.65
C ASP A 27 25.82 21.78 7.27
N VAL A 28 24.49 21.61 7.34
CA VAL A 28 23.59 22.59 7.95
C VAL A 28 23.23 22.16 9.37
N ARG A 29 23.40 23.07 10.33
CA ARG A 29 22.91 22.92 11.71
C ARG A 29 21.62 23.70 11.89
N VAL A 30 20.56 23.01 12.31
CA VAL A 30 19.25 23.61 12.65
C VAL A 30 19.03 23.52 14.15
N ARG A 31 19.06 24.66 14.85
CA ARG A 31 18.79 24.73 16.30
C ARG A 31 17.30 24.94 16.53
N VAL A 32 16.69 24.08 17.31
CA VAL A 32 15.26 24.15 17.67
C VAL A 32 15.15 24.47 19.17
N GLY A 33 14.29 25.43 19.51
CA GLY A 33 14.00 25.83 20.88
C GLY A 33 13.08 24.85 21.58
N ALA A 34 12.98 24.99 22.91
CA ALA A 34 12.07 24.17 23.72
C ALA A 34 10.58 24.34 23.36
N ASP A 35 10.24 25.48 22.73
CA ASP A 35 8.90 25.78 22.22
C ASP A 35 8.65 25.17 20.81
N GLY A 36 9.65 24.50 20.24
CA GLY A 36 9.56 23.85 18.94
C GLY A 36 9.88 24.73 17.74
N ARG A 37 10.25 26.00 17.95
CA ARG A 37 10.60 26.93 16.86
C ARG A 37 12.07 26.83 16.48
N VAL A 38 12.41 27.15 15.24
CA VAL A 38 13.82 27.18 14.81
C VAL A 38 14.45 28.49 15.30
N LEU A 39 15.45 28.36 16.16
CA LEU A 39 16.20 29.49 16.70
C LEU A 39 17.26 29.98 15.71
N SER A 40 17.88 29.07 14.96
CA SER A 40 18.92 29.42 13.99
C SER A 40 19.20 28.30 12.99
N VAL A 41 19.54 28.68 11.76
CA VAL A 41 20.07 27.79 10.70
C VAL A 41 21.46 28.29 10.30
N THR A 42 22.49 27.45 10.43
CA THR A 42 23.90 27.85 10.22
C THR A 42 24.69 26.78 9.45
N LYS A 43 25.73 27.18 8.70
CA LYS A 43 26.70 26.22 8.15
C LYS A 43 27.63 25.73 9.25
N ALA A 44 27.71 24.41 9.43
CA ALA A 44 28.54 23.76 10.44
C ALA A 44 30.03 24.05 10.27
N SER A 45 30.50 24.34 9.05
CA SER A 45 31.89 24.72 8.77
C SER A 45 32.24 26.19 9.06
N ALA A 46 31.25 27.06 9.27
CA ALA A 46 31.44 28.52 9.34
C ALA A 46 31.31 29.13 10.75
N ALA A 47 30.95 28.36 11.78
CA ALA A 47 30.77 28.88 13.13
C ALA A 47 31.31 27.91 14.20
N ALA A 48 32.13 28.42 15.12
CA ALA A 48 32.23 27.83 16.45
C ALA A 48 30.82 27.78 17.04
N ALA A 49 30.47 26.67 17.69
CA ALA A 49 29.17 26.51 18.35
C ALA A 49 28.88 27.78 19.20
N PRO A 50 27.70 28.41 19.09
CA PRO A 50 27.38 29.59 19.90
C PRO A 50 27.58 29.27 21.39
N ALA A 51 27.98 30.25 22.20
CA ALA A 51 28.43 30.03 23.59
C ALA A 51 27.37 29.40 24.53
N ASP A 52 26.09 29.39 24.13
CA ASP A 52 24.96 28.75 24.81
C ASP A 52 24.59 27.36 24.22
N ASP A 53 25.48 26.75 23.43
CA ASP A 53 25.28 25.43 22.83
C ASP A 53 25.70 24.34 23.80
N ASP A 54 24.72 23.74 24.48
CA ASP A 54 24.91 22.45 25.11
C ASP A 54 25.12 21.40 24.01
N SER A 55 26.38 21.29 23.55
CA SER A 55 26.82 20.37 22.51
C SER A 55 26.45 18.91 22.79
N SER A 56 26.05 18.58 24.03
CA SER A 56 25.55 17.27 24.42
C SER A 56 24.18 16.93 23.81
N ASN A 57 23.41 17.90 23.31
CA ASN A 57 22.06 17.69 22.74
C ASN A 57 21.95 17.91 21.23
N SER A 58 22.98 17.45 20.49
CA SER A 58 22.96 17.40 19.02
C SER A 58 22.56 16.02 18.49
N ILE A 59 21.74 15.99 17.43
CA ILE A 59 21.21 14.77 16.81
C ILE A 59 21.65 14.72 15.36
N ALA A 60 22.56 13.80 15.05
CA ALA A 60 22.95 13.48 13.67
C ALA A 60 21.86 12.64 12.98
N LEU A 61 21.54 12.98 11.73
CA LEU A 61 20.59 12.25 10.88
C LEU A 61 21.28 11.86 9.55
N PRO A 62 22.24 10.91 9.56
CA PRO A 62 22.90 10.42 8.34
C PRO A 62 21.90 9.63 7.48
N GLY A 63 21.99 9.73 6.16
CA GLY A 63 21.08 9.11 5.19
C GLY A 63 19.72 9.82 5.08
N HIS A 64 19.60 11.02 5.65
CA HIS A 64 18.33 11.74 5.74
C HIS A 64 18.43 13.21 5.35
N ALA A 65 17.38 13.69 4.69
CA ALA A 65 17.18 15.11 4.41
C ALA A 65 16.12 15.71 5.36
N LEU A 66 16.38 16.91 5.86
CA LEU A 66 15.42 17.72 6.60
C LEU A 66 14.72 18.69 5.64
N VAL A 67 13.40 18.65 5.65
CA VAL A 67 12.56 19.42 4.72
C VAL A 67 11.42 20.11 5.48
N PRO A 68 10.99 21.32 5.08
CA PRO A 68 9.77 21.94 5.61
C PRO A 68 8.57 21.01 5.50
N GLY A 69 7.72 21.02 6.53
CA GLY A 69 6.47 20.27 6.51
C GLY A 69 5.55 20.73 5.39
N MET A 70 4.98 19.79 4.63
CA MET A 70 4.04 20.14 3.58
C MET A 70 2.71 20.63 4.18
N VAL A 71 2.05 21.51 3.44
CA VAL A 71 0.77 22.12 3.81
C VAL A 71 -0.28 21.70 2.80
N ASN A 72 -1.30 21.04 3.30
CA ASN A 72 -2.48 20.67 2.55
C ASN A 72 -3.52 21.79 2.70
N ALA A 73 -3.73 22.60 1.67
CA ALA A 73 -4.61 23.77 1.75
C ALA A 73 -6.10 23.42 1.74
N HIS A 74 -6.47 22.21 1.29
CA HIS A 74 -7.87 21.82 1.13
C HIS A 74 -8.08 20.31 1.31
N SER A 75 -9.03 19.94 2.18
CA SER A 75 -9.38 18.56 2.52
C SER A 75 -10.83 18.45 2.95
N HIS A 76 -11.44 17.31 2.63
CA HIS A 76 -12.66 16.80 3.25
C HIS A 76 -12.36 15.45 3.92
N ALA A 77 -11.97 15.44 5.19
CA ALA A 77 -11.41 14.28 5.86
C ALA A 77 -12.38 13.08 5.93
N PHE A 78 -13.69 13.31 6.00
CA PHE A 78 -14.66 12.22 6.03
C PHE A 78 -14.78 11.52 4.67
N GLN A 79 -14.51 12.21 3.56
CA GLN A 79 -14.53 11.64 2.21
C GLN A 79 -13.42 10.61 2.00
N ARG A 80 -12.44 10.53 2.91
CA ARG A 80 -11.53 9.39 3.03
C ARG A 80 -12.26 8.03 3.09
N GLY A 81 -13.49 8.00 3.60
CA GLY A 81 -14.35 6.81 3.59
C GLY A 81 -14.81 6.37 2.20
N LEU A 82 -14.66 7.21 1.18
CA LEU A 82 -15.05 6.94 -0.22
C LEU A 82 -13.93 6.33 -1.05
N ARG A 83 -12.74 6.08 -0.50
CA ARG A 83 -11.63 5.50 -1.27
C ARG A 83 -12.03 4.20 -1.96
N GLY A 84 -11.99 4.18 -3.30
CA GLY A 84 -12.37 3.04 -4.14
C GLY A 84 -13.89 2.87 -4.31
N LEU A 85 -14.71 3.65 -3.61
CA LEU A 85 -16.16 3.72 -3.80
C LEU A 85 -16.48 4.80 -4.83
N GLY A 86 -17.36 4.49 -5.80
CA GLY A 86 -17.66 5.38 -6.93
C GLY A 86 -16.81 5.11 -8.18
N GLU A 87 -15.78 4.26 -8.11
CA GLU A 87 -14.94 3.82 -9.25
C GLU A 87 -15.58 2.65 -10.04
N THR A 88 -16.91 2.55 -9.98
CA THR A 88 -17.69 1.48 -10.63
C THR A 88 -18.65 2.10 -11.62
N TYR A 89 -18.48 1.78 -12.89
CA TYR A 89 -19.24 2.39 -13.98
C TYR A 89 -20.16 1.35 -14.63
N PRO A 90 -21.48 1.39 -14.37
CA PRO A 90 -22.45 0.47 -14.97
C PRO A 90 -22.42 0.57 -16.51
N LYS A 91 -22.36 -0.58 -17.20
CA LYS A 91 -22.22 -0.63 -18.67
C LYS A 91 -23.44 -0.11 -19.44
N ASP A 92 -24.59 -0.04 -18.79
CA ASP A 92 -25.85 0.53 -19.29
C ASP A 92 -25.92 2.06 -19.14
N ALA A 93 -25.04 2.68 -18.35
CA ALA A 93 -24.96 4.12 -18.15
C ALA A 93 -24.04 4.82 -19.18
N GLN A 94 -24.27 4.58 -20.48
CA GLN A 94 -23.49 5.13 -21.62
C GLN A 94 -23.16 6.62 -21.43
N GLY A 95 -21.94 6.92 -20.98
CA GLY A 95 -21.43 8.30 -20.83
C GLY A 95 -22.07 9.14 -19.72
N GLN A 96 -22.82 8.55 -18.77
CA GLN A 96 -23.48 9.28 -17.68
C GLN A 96 -22.72 9.26 -16.34
N SER A 97 -21.67 8.45 -16.22
CA SER A 97 -20.77 8.47 -15.06
C SER A 97 -20.03 9.81 -15.00
N SER A 98 -20.27 10.58 -13.94
CA SER A 98 -19.75 11.94 -13.75
C SER A 98 -19.55 12.24 -12.26
N PHE A 99 -19.03 13.42 -11.92
CA PHE A 99 -19.04 13.96 -10.55
C PHE A 99 -20.37 13.71 -9.80
N TRP A 100 -21.50 13.79 -10.51
CA TRP A 100 -22.84 13.66 -9.92
C TRP A 100 -23.17 12.23 -9.47
N THR A 101 -22.66 11.20 -10.14
CA THR A 101 -22.85 9.80 -9.72
C THR A 101 -21.92 9.44 -8.55
N TRP A 102 -20.70 9.99 -8.52
CA TRP A 102 -19.83 9.88 -7.34
C TRP A 102 -20.47 10.53 -6.10
N ARG A 103 -21.16 11.67 -6.30
CA ARG A 103 -21.88 12.37 -5.22
C ARG A 103 -22.97 11.52 -4.57
N GLU A 104 -23.58 10.58 -5.28
CA GLU A 104 -24.58 9.66 -4.70
C GLU A 104 -23.95 8.69 -3.69
N GLU A 105 -22.75 8.17 -3.98
CA GLU A 105 -21.99 7.35 -3.02
C GLU A 105 -21.56 8.17 -1.80
N MET A 106 -21.15 9.43 -2.01
CA MET A 106 -20.89 10.38 -0.92
C MET A 106 -22.13 10.55 -0.02
N TYR A 107 -23.32 10.66 -0.61
CA TYR A 107 -24.56 10.75 0.15
C TYR A 107 -24.92 9.48 0.94
N LYS A 108 -24.60 8.29 0.41
CA LYS A 108 -24.76 7.03 1.16
C LYS A 108 -23.85 7.01 2.40
N LEU A 109 -22.59 7.42 2.25
CA LEU A 109 -21.66 7.55 3.38
C LEU A 109 -22.19 8.56 4.43
N VAL A 110 -22.64 9.72 3.97
CA VAL A 110 -23.21 10.79 4.81
C VAL A 110 -24.44 10.31 5.58
N GLY A 111 -25.29 9.48 4.97
CA GLY A 111 -26.50 8.94 5.59
C GLY A 111 -26.21 8.06 6.82
N GLY A 112 -25.14 7.26 6.79
CA GLY A 112 -24.78 6.33 7.87
C GLY A 112 -23.84 6.90 8.93
N MET A 113 -23.31 8.11 8.77
CA MET A 113 -22.21 8.59 9.60
C MET A 113 -22.67 9.04 11.01
N THR A 114 -21.99 8.52 12.04
CA THR A 114 -22.13 8.91 13.46
C THR A 114 -20.96 9.79 13.88
N GLN A 115 -21.01 10.43 15.06
CA GLN A 115 -19.89 11.22 15.59
C GLN A 115 -18.62 10.36 15.79
N GLU A 116 -18.80 9.09 16.18
CA GLU A 116 -17.71 8.13 16.33
C GLU A 116 -17.07 7.80 14.97
N HIS A 117 -17.88 7.57 13.94
CA HIS A 117 -17.39 7.38 12.57
C HIS A 117 -16.64 8.62 12.07
N MET A 118 -17.20 9.82 12.27
CA MET A 118 -16.55 11.08 11.88
C MET A 118 -15.18 11.23 12.58
N TYR A 119 -15.14 11.06 13.90
CA TYR A 119 -13.88 11.13 14.65
C TYR A 119 -12.87 10.09 14.16
N ALA A 120 -13.28 8.84 13.96
CA ALA A 120 -12.39 7.76 13.53
C ALA A 120 -11.82 7.99 12.12
N LEU A 121 -12.67 8.32 11.15
CA LEU A 121 -12.26 8.61 9.77
C LEU A 121 -11.36 9.84 9.70
N THR A 122 -11.74 10.94 10.37
CA THR A 122 -10.92 12.14 10.38
C THR A 122 -9.57 11.91 11.06
N LYS A 123 -9.55 11.16 12.18
CA LYS A 123 -8.30 10.80 12.87
C LYS A 123 -7.39 9.97 11.97
N GLN A 124 -7.93 9.00 11.26
CA GLN A 124 -7.17 8.20 10.31
C GLN A 124 -6.64 9.04 9.15
N CYS A 125 -7.50 9.84 8.53
CA CYS A 125 -7.14 10.74 7.44
C CYS A 125 -5.96 11.65 7.84
N PHE A 126 -6.06 12.30 9.00
CA PHE A 126 -5.00 13.16 9.52
C PHE A 126 -3.73 12.39 9.91
N ALA A 127 -3.84 11.15 10.37
CA ALA A 127 -2.67 10.31 10.64
C ALA A 127 -1.94 9.96 9.34
N GLU A 128 -2.66 9.55 8.29
CA GLU A 128 -2.11 9.30 6.96
C GLU A 128 -1.43 10.55 6.37
N MET A 129 -2.06 11.73 6.53
CA MET A 129 -1.44 13.00 6.14
C MET A 129 -0.10 13.22 6.82
N ARG A 130 -0.04 13.02 8.15
CA ARG A 130 1.21 13.12 8.89
C ARG A 130 2.26 12.14 8.41
N ASP A 131 1.87 10.90 8.10
CA ASP A 131 2.81 9.90 7.61
C ASP A 131 3.32 10.21 6.20
N ALA A 132 2.52 10.93 5.40
CA ALA A 132 2.91 11.46 4.10
C ALA A 132 3.73 12.76 4.18
N GLY A 133 4.08 13.26 5.38
CA GLY A 133 4.87 14.48 5.55
C GLY A 133 4.07 15.78 5.57
N ILE A 134 2.73 15.70 5.57
CA ILE A 134 1.84 16.85 5.74
C ILE A 134 1.76 17.20 7.22
N THR A 135 2.04 18.47 7.54
CA THR A 135 2.12 18.94 8.93
C THR A 135 1.01 19.92 9.31
N SER A 136 0.33 20.48 8.29
CA SER A 136 -0.78 21.40 8.45
C SER A 136 -1.85 21.11 7.39
N VAL A 137 -3.11 21.15 7.78
CA VAL A 137 -4.26 20.92 6.89
C VAL A 137 -5.32 22.02 7.05
N GLY A 138 -5.81 22.53 5.92
CA GLY A 138 -7.05 23.28 5.81
C GLY A 138 -8.20 22.30 5.60
N GLU A 139 -8.94 22.00 6.66
CA GLU A 139 -10.05 21.06 6.60
C GLU A 139 -11.33 21.83 6.29
N PHE A 140 -11.79 21.72 5.04
CA PHE A 140 -13.02 22.29 4.54
C PHE A 140 -14.20 21.44 5.01
N HIS A 141 -14.75 21.86 6.15
CA HIS A 141 -15.69 21.09 6.93
C HIS A 141 -17.11 21.62 6.78
N TYR A 142 -17.97 20.86 6.10
CA TYR A 142 -19.38 21.17 5.89
C TYR A 142 -20.34 20.16 6.54
N PHE A 143 -19.82 19.18 7.27
CA PHE A 143 -20.65 18.16 7.91
C PHE A 143 -20.89 18.50 9.38
N HIS A 144 -21.99 19.19 9.68
CA HIS A 144 -22.17 19.80 11.00
C HIS A 144 -23.08 19.00 11.92
N HIS A 145 -24.18 18.46 11.41
CA HIS A 145 -25.31 18.05 12.26
C HIS A 145 -25.45 16.52 12.37
N GLY A 146 -25.78 16.08 13.59
CA GLY A 146 -26.28 14.73 13.84
C GLY A 146 -27.77 14.63 13.56
N ARG A 147 -28.24 13.39 13.37
CA ARG A 147 -29.67 13.12 13.19
C ARG A 147 -30.46 13.47 14.47
N PRO A 148 -31.76 13.83 14.35
CA PRO A 148 -32.59 14.13 15.51
C PRO A 148 -32.59 13.01 16.56
N GLU A 149 -32.60 11.74 16.14
CA GLU A 149 -32.51 10.59 17.05
C GLU A 149 -31.19 10.48 17.82
N GLU A 150 -30.07 10.99 17.27
CA GLU A 150 -28.74 10.93 17.91
C GLU A 150 -28.65 11.88 19.12
N ALA A 151 -29.42 12.97 19.13
CA ALA A 151 -29.49 13.88 20.28
C ALA A 151 -30.08 13.19 21.51
N ALA A 152 -31.13 12.38 21.31
CA ALA A 152 -31.79 11.64 22.39
C ALA A 152 -30.91 10.54 22.99
N ALA A 153 -30.13 9.83 22.15
CA ALA A 153 -29.26 8.74 22.59
C ALA A 153 -27.97 9.21 23.30
N SER A 154 -27.44 10.38 22.94
CA SER A 154 -26.18 10.91 23.48
C SER A 154 -26.32 11.73 24.77
N GLY A 155 -27.55 12.00 25.21
CA GLY A 155 -27.81 12.90 26.35
C GLY A 155 -27.41 14.36 26.08
N SER A 156 -27.09 14.71 24.83
CA SER A 156 -26.79 16.08 24.41
C SER A 156 -28.06 16.90 24.28
N ALA A 157 -27.99 18.18 24.67
CA ALA A 157 -29.09 19.12 24.47
C ALA A 157 -29.38 19.40 22.97
N SER A 158 -28.44 19.09 22.07
CA SER A 158 -28.63 19.26 20.62
C SER A 158 -27.70 18.38 19.79
N SER A 159 -28.16 17.93 18.62
CA SER A 159 -27.31 17.35 17.56
C SER A 159 -26.76 18.41 16.59
N ARG A 160 -27.10 19.70 16.74
CA ARG A 160 -26.60 20.78 15.88
C ARG A 160 -25.10 21.00 16.12
N PHE A 161 -24.30 20.98 15.05
CA PHE A 161 -22.85 21.24 15.06
C PHE A 161 -22.03 20.26 15.91
N ALA A 162 -22.60 19.10 16.25
CA ALA A 162 -21.94 18.11 17.08
C ALA A 162 -20.69 17.50 16.43
N TYR A 163 -20.55 17.63 15.10
CA TYR A 163 -19.48 17.00 14.32
C TYR A 163 -18.25 17.90 14.18
N ASP A 164 -18.40 19.23 14.27
CA ASP A 164 -17.31 20.20 14.19
C ASP A 164 -16.20 19.91 15.23
N GLU A 165 -16.61 19.60 16.46
CA GLU A 165 -15.68 19.31 17.56
C GLU A 165 -14.96 17.98 17.39
N GLN A 166 -15.52 17.03 16.66
CA GLN A 166 -14.87 15.75 16.36
C GLN A 166 -13.64 15.95 15.48
N VAL A 167 -13.72 16.90 14.53
CA VAL A 167 -12.58 17.28 13.68
C VAL A 167 -11.48 17.94 14.52
N LEU A 168 -11.85 18.90 15.38
CA LEU A 168 -10.89 19.52 16.30
C LEU A 168 -10.24 18.49 17.22
N LYS A 169 -11.01 17.53 17.73
CA LYS A 169 -10.52 16.45 18.59
C LYS A 169 -9.56 15.52 17.85
N ALA A 170 -9.92 15.06 16.66
CA ALA A 170 -9.08 14.20 15.82
C ALA A 170 -7.72 14.86 15.52
N ALA A 171 -7.71 16.14 15.13
CA ALA A 171 -6.47 16.86 14.87
C ALA A 171 -5.57 16.97 16.11
N ARG A 172 -6.13 17.22 17.30
CA ARG A 172 -5.38 17.25 18.56
C ARG A 172 -4.74 15.90 18.89
N ASP A 173 -5.51 14.83 18.77
CA ASP A 173 -5.06 13.47 19.12
C ASP A 173 -3.93 13.01 18.18
N VAL A 174 -4.08 13.28 16.88
CA VAL A 174 -3.05 13.03 15.86
C VAL A 174 -1.87 13.98 16.01
N GLY A 175 -2.09 15.20 16.49
CA GLY A 175 -1.08 16.25 16.59
C GLY A 175 -0.71 16.85 15.24
N ILE A 176 -1.67 16.96 14.32
CA ILE A 176 -1.54 17.75 13.07
C ILE A 176 -2.03 19.18 13.35
N ARG A 177 -1.46 20.19 12.66
CA ARG A 177 -1.99 21.54 12.72
C ARG A 177 -3.24 21.64 11.84
N LEU A 178 -4.25 22.30 12.34
CA LEU A 178 -5.56 22.39 11.69
C LEU A 178 -5.95 23.85 11.51
N VAL A 179 -6.31 24.23 10.30
CA VAL A 179 -7.21 25.36 10.06
C VAL A 179 -8.56 24.74 9.73
N LEU A 180 -9.51 24.84 10.67
CA LEU A 180 -10.86 24.34 10.43
C LEU A 180 -11.58 25.40 9.58
N LEU A 181 -11.70 25.12 8.28
CA LEU A 181 -12.40 25.93 7.31
C LEU A 181 -13.90 25.55 7.41
N ASN A 182 -14.62 26.22 8.31
CA ASN A 182 -16.00 25.85 8.65
C ASN A 182 -16.99 26.41 7.61
N ALA A 183 -17.77 25.54 6.98
CA ALA A 183 -18.60 25.90 5.84
C ALA A 183 -19.97 26.48 6.21
N PHE A 184 -20.33 27.55 5.53
CA PHE A 184 -21.71 27.97 5.38
C PHE A 184 -22.31 27.27 4.16
N TYR A 185 -23.43 26.57 4.36
CA TYR A 185 -24.16 25.83 3.33
C TYR A 185 -25.66 25.98 3.58
N GLU A 186 -26.42 26.49 2.62
CA GLU A 186 -27.84 26.84 2.81
C GLU A 186 -28.79 26.18 1.80
N HIS A 187 -28.33 25.91 0.58
CA HIS A 187 -29.20 25.50 -0.53
C HIS A 187 -28.68 24.27 -1.29
N GLY A 188 -29.60 23.52 -1.90
CA GLY A 188 -29.26 22.34 -2.71
C GLY A 188 -28.65 22.67 -4.09
N GLY A 189 -28.78 23.92 -4.52
CA GLY A 189 -28.37 24.45 -5.83
C GLY A 189 -28.80 25.92 -6.00
N PHE A 190 -28.44 26.52 -7.15
CA PHE A 190 -28.78 27.91 -7.50
C PHE A 190 -30.28 28.21 -7.34
N GLN A 191 -30.59 29.49 -7.12
CA GLN A 191 -31.97 29.99 -6.97
C GLN A 191 -32.69 29.33 -5.79
N GLN A 192 -31.97 29.14 -4.68
CA GLN A 192 -32.50 28.55 -3.45
C GLN A 192 -33.14 27.17 -3.65
N ALA A 193 -32.55 26.34 -4.51
CA ALA A 193 -33.07 25.00 -4.77
C ALA A 193 -33.13 24.18 -3.45
N PRO A 194 -34.19 23.37 -3.26
CA PRO A 194 -34.37 22.64 -2.02
C PRO A 194 -33.22 21.64 -1.77
N MET A 195 -32.83 21.51 -0.51
CA MET A 195 -31.79 20.57 -0.07
C MET A 195 -32.36 19.14 0.01
N SER A 196 -31.57 18.16 -0.42
CA SER A 196 -31.83 16.75 -0.17
C SER A 196 -31.70 16.40 1.31
N GLU A 197 -32.21 15.24 1.70
CA GLU A 197 -32.10 14.75 3.09
C GLU A 197 -30.64 14.67 3.58
N PRO A 198 -29.67 14.08 2.84
CA PRO A 198 -28.26 14.10 3.24
C PRO A 198 -27.70 15.51 3.41
N GLN A 199 -28.08 16.45 2.54
CA GLN A 199 -27.62 17.83 2.61
C GLN A 199 -28.10 18.54 3.88
N GLN A 200 -29.21 18.13 4.50
CA GLN A 200 -29.67 18.73 5.77
C GLN A 200 -28.61 18.66 6.87
N ARG A 201 -27.68 17.70 6.79
CA ARG A 201 -26.55 17.58 7.73
C ARG A 201 -25.53 18.71 7.59
N PHE A 202 -25.59 19.48 6.51
CA PHE A 202 -24.70 20.61 6.21
C PHE A 202 -25.35 21.97 6.50
N LYS A 203 -26.68 21.99 6.68
CA LYS A 203 -27.48 23.21 6.65
C LYS A 203 -27.19 24.18 7.80
N VAL A 204 -26.69 25.36 7.48
CA VAL A 204 -26.63 26.51 8.39
C VAL A 204 -27.80 27.45 8.11
N SER A 205 -28.62 27.74 9.12
CA SER A 205 -29.93 28.39 8.87
C SER A 205 -29.87 29.92 8.89
N SER A 206 -28.76 30.51 9.35
CA SER A 206 -28.54 31.97 9.36
C SER A 206 -27.09 32.34 9.69
N HIS A 207 -26.66 33.53 9.30
CA HIS A 207 -25.38 34.09 9.73
C HIS A 207 -25.24 34.17 11.25
N ALA A 208 -26.31 34.53 11.97
CA ALA A 208 -26.29 34.62 13.44
C ALA A 208 -26.04 33.26 14.12
N GLU A 209 -26.52 32.17 13.51
CA GLU A 209 -26.19 30.81 13.95
C GLU A 209 -24.74 30.45 13.62
N TYR A 210 -24.32 30.70 12.38
CA TYR A 210 -22.95 30.44 11.92
C TYR A 210 -21.91 31.12 12.82
N TRP A 211 -22.03 32.42 13.05
CA TRP A 211 -21.05 33.17 13.84
C TRP A 211 -21.04 32.79 15.32
N ARG A 212 -22.20 32.40 15.87
CA ARG A 212 -22.27 31.86 17.24
C ARG A 212 -21.50 30.54 17.36
N GLN A 213 -21.61 29.68 16.34
CA GLN A 213 -20.84 28.44 16.30
C GLN A 213 -19.34 28.73 16.11
N MET A 214 -18.96 29.66 15.24
CA MET A 214 -17.57 30.09 15.06
C MET A 214 -16.97 30.61 16.38
N ASP A 215 -17.71 31.44 17.12
CA ASP A 215 -17.28 31.96 18.43
C ASP A 215 -17.17 30.82 19.47
N ALA A 216 -18.07 29.84 19.44
CA ALA A 216 -18.03 28.67 20.32
C ALA A 216 -16.83 27.76 20.02
N LEU A 217 -16.49 27.54 18.75
CA LEU A 217 -15.31 26.78 18.33
C LEU A 217 -14.02 27.52 18.68
N ALA A 218 -13.98 28.84 18.49
CA ALA A 218 -12.81 29.67 18.80
C ALA A 218 -12.39 29.54 20.27
N ALA A 219 -13.35 29.40 21.19
CA ALA A 219 -13.10 29.18 22.61
C ALA A 219 -12.50 27.80 22.94
N LYS A 220 -12.53 26.84 22.00
CA LYS A 220 -12.11 25.43 22.19
C LYS A 220 -10.83 25.06 21.42
N LEU A 221 -10.22 26.01 20.71
CA LEU A 221 -9.03 25.75 19.89
C LEU A 221 -7.81 25.41 20.75
N ALA A 222 -7.07 24.39 20.34
CA ALA A 222 -5.71 24.19 20.83
C ALA A 222 -4.72 25.17 20.15
N PRO A 223 -3.51 25.37 20.68
CA PRO A 223 -2.52 26.28 20.10
C PRO A 223 -2.12 26.00 18.64
N THR A 224 -2.33 24.77 18.16
CA THR A 224 -2.09 24.36 16.76
C THR A 224 -3.36 24.36 15.92
N GLN A 225 -4.40 25.09 16.35
CA GLN A 225 -5.69 25.14 15.68
C GLN A 225 -6.12 26.60 15.46
N SER A 226 -6.65 26.89 14.27
CA SER A 226 -7.29 28.15 13.93
C SER A 226 -8.56 27.89 13.12
N LEU A 227 -9.36 28.94 12.88
CA LEU A 227 -10.57 28.87 12.07
C LEU A 227 -10.39 29.64 10.77
N GLY A 228 -11.11 29.20 9.75
CA GLY A 228 -11.35 29.94 8.52
C GLY A 228 -12.83 29.88 8.14
N VAL A 229 -13.24 30.84 7.32
CA VAL A 229 -14.61 30.99 6.84
C VAL A 229 -14.71 30.32 5.48
N VAL A 230 -15.81 29.62 5.26
CA VAL A 230 -16.13 29.05 3.96
C VAL A 230 -17.55 29.44 3.60
N ALA A 231 -17.74 29.93 2.37
CA ALA A 231 -19.01 29.77 1.68
C ALA A 231 -18.83 28.58 0.74
N HIS A 232 -19.63 27.52 0.87
CA HIS A 232 -19.31 26.25 0.22
C HIS A 232 -19.11 26.42 -1.30
N SER A 233 -20.12 26.95 -2.00
CA SER A 233 -20.04 27.37 -3.40
C SER A 233 -21.21 28.29 -3.72
N MET A 234 -21.18 28.96 -4.89
CA MET A 234 -22.31 29.79 -5.35
C MET A 234 -23.59 28.99 -5.60
N ARG A 235 -23.50 27.65 -5.69
CA ARG A 235 -24.67 26.76 -5.71
C ARG A 235 -25.34 26.63 -4.34
N ALA A 236 -24.55 26.68 -3.27
CA ALA A 236 -25.02 26.38 -1.93
C ALA A 236 -25.30 27.64 -1.10
N VAL A 237 -24.79 28.80 -1.52
CA VAL A 237 -24.89 30.08 -0.82
C VAL A 237 -25.15 31.19 -1.85
N GLU A 238 -26.17 32.01 -1.59
CA GLU A 238 -26.50 33.13 -2.48
C GLU A 238 -25.44 34.24 -2.40
N LEU A 239 -25.27 34.98 -3.51
CA LEU A 239 -24.22 36.00 -3.62
C LEU A 239 -24.22 37.06 -2.50
N PRO A 240 -25.37 37.62 -2.05
CA PRO A 240 -25.37 38.56 -0.92
C PRO A 240 -24.81 37.97 0.37
N ASP A 241 -25.04 36.68 0.62
CA ASP A 241 -24.55 35.99 1.81
C ASP A 241 -23.06 35.67 1.68
N ILE A 242 -22.58 35.32 0.48
CA ILE A 242 -21.14 35.22 0.20
C ILE A 242 -20.44 36.55 0.49
N VAL A 243 -20.98 37.67 0.03
CA VAL A 243 -20.43 39.01 0.30
C VAL A 243 -20.40 39.30 1.80
N ALA A 244 -21.50 39.06 2.51
CA ALA A 244 -21.58 39.30 3.96
C ALA A 244 -20.61 38.43 4.76
N LEU A 245 -20.49 37.14 4.41
CA LEU A 245 -19.54 36.22 5.05
C LEU A 245 -18.10 36.65 4.80
N HIS A 246 -17.77 37.07 3.58
CA HIS A 246 -16.44 37.55 3.23
C HIS A 246 -16.09 38.86 3.96
N GLU A 247 -16.95 39.87 3.92
CA GLU A 247 -16.72 41.14 4.63
C GLU A 247 -16.48 40.92 6.12
N GLU A 248 -17.25 40.03 6.74
CA GLU A 248 -17.09 39.68 8.15
C GLU A 248 -15.82 38.86 8.40
N SER A 249 -15.42 37.97 7.46
CA SER A 249 -14.14 37.26 7.53
C SER A 249 -12.95 38.23 7.51
N VAL A 250 -12.98 39.26 6.66
CA VAL A 250 -11.97 40.32 6.57
C VAL A 250 -11.95 41.11 7.89
N ARG A 251 -13.11 41.52 8.41
CA ARG A 251 -13.21 42.24 9.69
C ARG A 251 -12.61 41.45 10.85
N ARG A 252 -12.79 40.12 10.85
CA ARG A 252 -12.25 39.21 11.87
C ARG A 252 -10.81 38.76 11.58
N GLY A 253 -10.27 39.08 10.41
CA GLY A 253 -8.94 38.67 9.96
C GLY A 253 -8.80 37.17 9.66
N LEU A 254 -9.91 36.48 9.42
CA LEU A 254 -9.96 35.05 9.07
C LEU A 254 -9.69 34.84 7.57
N VAL A 255 -9.25 33.65 7.19
CA VAL A 255 -9.18 33.26 5.77
C VAL A 255 -10.58 32.96 5.23
N PHE A 256 -10.77 33.15 3.93
CA PHE A 256 -12.02 32.87 3.23
C PHE A 256 -11.78 31.88 2.09
N HIS A 257 -12.50 30.77 2.08
CA HIS A 257 -12.36 29.71 1.08
C HIS A 257 -13.70 29.42 0.40
N ILE A 258 -13.68 29.08 -0.88
CA ILE A 258 -14.88 28.71 -1.67
C ILE A 258 -14.51 27.74 -2.79
N HIS A 259 -15.34 26.72 -3.04
CA HIS A 259 -15.25 25.92 -4.27
C HIS A 259 -15.75 26.74 -5.44
N LEU A 260 -14.98 26.79 -6.52
CA LEU A 260 -15.25 27.71 -7.62
C LEU A 260 -14.96 27.09 -8.99
N GLU A 261 -15.99 27.01 -9.84
CA GLU A 261 -15.85 26.66 -11.27
C GLU A 261 -15.12 25.32 -11.51
N GLU A 262 -15.31 24.36 -10.60
CA GLU A 262 -14.78 22.98 -10.66
C GLU A 262 -15.34 22.22 -11.86
N GLN A 263 -16.64 22.38 -12.13
CA GLN A 263 -17.40 21.66 -13.14
C GLN A 263 -18.07 22.62 -14.13
N THR A 264 -18.11 22.25 -15.43
CA THR A 264 -18.78 23.06 -16.48
C THR A 264 -20.23 23.36 -16.16
N LYS A 265 -20.95 22.38 -15.59
CA LYS A 265 -22.35 22.53 -15.19
C LYS A 265 -22.56 23.67 -14.18
N GLU A 266 -21.63 23.87 -13.25
CA GLU A 266 -21.72 25.00 -12.31
C GLU A 266 -21.63 26.34 -13.04
N VAL A 267 -20.70 26.46 -14.00
CA VAL A 267 -20.53 27.67 -14.80
C VAL A 267 -21.78 27.96 -15.63
N GLU A 268 -22.35 26.93 -16.27
CA GLU A 268 -23.56 27.05 -17.08
C GLU A 268 -24.78 27.44 -16.24
N ASP A 269 -25.03 26.75 -15.13
CA ASP A 269 -26.15 27.03 -14.24
C ASP A 269 -26.03 28.44 -13.62
N CYS A 270 -24.82 28.86 -13.26
CA CYS A 270 -24.56 30.22 -12.77
C CYS A 270 -24.88 31.29 -13.82
N LYS A 271 -24.41 31.10 -15.06
CA LYS A 271 -24.71 32.02 -16.16
C LYS A 271 -26.21 32.11 -16.42
N ALA A 272 -26.93 31.00 -16.34
CA ALA A 272 -28.38 31.00 -16.46
C ALA A 272 -29.07 31.78 -15.32
N ALA A 273 -28.59 31.62 -14.08
CA ALA A 273 -29.17 32.28 -12.91
C ALA A 273 -28.81 33.78 -12.79
N HIS A 274 -27.65 34.20 -13.30
CA HIS A 274 -27.07 35.53 -13.07
C HIS A 274 -26.73 36.28 -14.36
N GLY A 275 -27.63 36.25 -15.35
CA GLY A 275 -27.56 37.15 -16.51
C GLY A 275 -26.32 36.96 -17.40
N GLY A 276 -25.82 35.73 -17.51
CA GLY A 276 -24.67 35.37 -18.35
C GLY A 276 -23.30 35.50 -17.68
N GLN A 277 -23.24 35.86 -16.40
CA GLN A 277 -21.99 35.98 -15.65
C GLN A 277 -21.55 34.63 -15.04
N SER A 278 -20.26 34.32 -15.11
CA SER A 278 -19.70 33.14 -14.42
C SER A 278 -19.49 33.42 -12.92
N PRO A 279 -19.32 32.37 -12.10
CA PRO A 279 -19.02 32.54 -10.68
C PRO A 279 -17.84 33.50 -10.41
N MET A 280 -16.68 33.31 -11.05
CA MET A 280 -15.52 34.18 -10.85
C MET A 280 -15.81 35.64 -11.22
N ALA A 281 -16.56 35.89 -12.31
CA ALA A 281 -16.93 37.23 -12.72
C ALA A 281 -17.81 37.93 -11.67
N LEU A 282 -18.76 37.19 -11.08
CA LEU A 282 -19.61 37.70 -10.00
C LEU A 282 -18.78 37.99 -8.75
N LEU A 283 -17.84 37.10 -8.39
CA LEU A 283 -17.01 37.32 -7.22
C LEU A 283 -16.13 38.57 -7.37
N LEU A 284 -15.46 38.72 -8.52
CA LEU A 284 -14.60 39.88 -8.80
C LEU A 284 -15.34 41.22 -8.82
N ALA A 285 -16.62 41.21 -9.18
CA ALA A 285 -17.47 42.40 -9.23
C ALA A 285 -18.01 42.81 -7.86
N ASN A 286 -18.18 41.87 -6.94
CA ASN A 286 -18.88 42.10 -5.66
C ASN A 286 -17.98 42.00 -4.42
N LEU A 287 -16.81 41.37 -4.52
CA LEU A 287 -15.90 41.17 -3.40
C LEU A 287 -14.58 41.93 -3.56
N GLN A 288 -14.04 42.34 -2.42
CA GLN A 288 -12.68 42.85 -2.31
C GLN A 288 -11.72 41.68 -2.10
N VAL A 289 -11.35 40.99 -3.18
CA VAL A 289 -10.37 39.89 -3.15
C VAL A 289 -9.04 40.40 -2.59
N ASP A 290 -8.46 39.62 -1.67
CA ASP A 290 -7.17 39.86 -1.04
C ASP A 290 -6.35 38.55 -0.91
N ASP A 291 -5.24 38.60 -0.18
CA ASP A 291 -4.33 37.46 0.04
C ASP A 291 -4.83 36.40 1.02
N LYS A 292 -5.99 36.60 1.64
CA LYS A 292 -6.66 35.63 2.51
C LYS A 292 -7.84 34.93 1.83
N PHE A 293 -8.17 35.33 0.61
CA PHE A 293 -9.14 34.65 -0.23
C PHE A 293 -8.48 33.49 -0.95
N THR A 294 -9.03 32.28 -0.82
CA THR A 294 -8.64 31.11 -1.63
C THR A 294 -9.84 30.58 -2.41
N ALA A 295 -9.70 30.51 -3.73
CA ALA A 295 -10.65 29.82 -4.61
C ALA A 295 -10.10 28.41 -4.91
N VAL A 296 -10.91 27.40 -4.66
CA VAL A 296 -10.55 26.00 -4.84
C VAL A 296 -11.00 25.55 -6.24
N HIS A 297 -10.13 24.79 -6.92
CA HIS A 297 -10.23 24.28 -8.30
C HIS A 297 -9.96 25.34 -9.37
N CYS A 298 -10.92 26.24 -9.61
CA CYS A 298 -10.88 27.21 -10.72
C CYS A 298 -10.70 26.55 -12.11
N THR A 299 -11.06 25.27 -12.24
CA THR A 299 -10.76 24.44 -13.41
C THR A 299 -11.28 25.02 -14.71
N TRP A 300 -12.51 25.56 -14.67
CA TRP A 300 -13.19 26.14 -15.82
C TRP A 300 -13.21 27.68 -15.80
N THR A 301 -12.34 28.29 -15.00
CA THR A 301 -12.20 29.75 -14.97
C THR A 301 -11.53 30.28 -16.22
N ASP A 302 -12.14 31.31 -16.82
CA ASP A 302 -11.52 32.04 -17.92
C ASP A 302 -10.15 32.61 -17.49
N GLY A 303 -9.14 32.42 -18.34
CA GLY A 303 -7.76 32.78 -17.99
C GLY A 303 -7.57 34.27 -17.68
N ALA A 304 -8.35 35.18 -18.27
CA ALA A 304 -8.26 36.61 -17.99
C ALA A 304 -8.94 36.99 -16.66
N LEU A 305 -10.03 36.30 -16.29
CA LEU A 305 -10.65 36.46 -14.97
C LEU A 305 -9.78 35.86 -13.87
N LEU A 306 -9.19 34.68 -14.11
CA LEU A 306 -8.27 34.04 -13.16
C LEU A 306 -7.05 34.93 -12.89
N GLN A 307 -6.47 35.53 -13.94
CA GLN A 307 -5.38 36.49 -13.80
C GLN A 307 -5.81 37.71 -12.98
N GLN A 308 -6.99 38.28 -13.23
CA GLN A 308 -7.51 39.41 -12.44
C GLN A 308 -7.67 39.07 -10.95
N PHE A 309 -8.12 37.85 -10.65
CA PHE A 309 -8.24 37.35 -9.28
C PHE A 309 -6.88 37.25 -8.59
N VAL A 310 -5.88 36.71 -9.29
CA VAL A 310 -4.49 36.58 -8.81
C VAL A 310 -3.81 37.96 -8.67
N ASP A 311 -4.08 38.90 -9.57
CA ASP A 311 -3.57 40.28 -9.52
C ASP A 311 -4.08 41.00 -8.26
N LYS A 312 -5.32 40.71 -7.85
CA LYS A 312 -5.93 41.12 -6.57
C LYS A 312 -5.44 40.32 -5.36
N LYS A 313 -4.45 39.44 -5.54
CA LYS A 313 -3.81 38.59 -4.52
C LYS A 313 -4.60 37.36 -4.09
N GLY A 314 -5.70 37.01 -4.77
CA GLY A 314 -6.41 35.77 -4.50
C GLY A 314 -5.52 34.53 -4.72
N ASN A 315 -5.69 33.52 -3.88
CA ASN A 315 -4.98 32.24 -3.97
C ASN A 315 -5.81 31.20 -4.72
N VAL A 316 -5.16 30.35 -5.50
CA VAL A 316 -5.80 29.26 -6.24
C VAL A 316 -5.36 27.93 -5.63
N CYS A 317 -6.28 27.19 -5.02
CA CYS A 317 -6.00 25.85 -4.51
C CYS A 317 -6.37 24.82 -5.55
N ILE A 318 -5.36 24.14 -6.11
CA ILE A 318 -5.54 23.08 -7.11
C ILE A 318 -5.40 21.75 -6.40
N CYS A 319 -6.26 20.78 -6.70
CA CYS A 319 -6.24 19.45 -6.09
C CYS A 319 -6.01 18.36 -7.15
N PRO A 320 -4.80 18.27 -7.76
CA PRO A 320 -4.61 17.52 -8.99
C PRO A 320 -5.07 16.06 -8.99
N LEU A 321 -4.90 15.34 -7.89
CA LEU A 321 -5.32 13.93 -7.82
C LEU A 321 -6.83 13.80 -7.75
N THR A 322 -7.51 14.67 -7.01
CA THR A 322 -8.98 14.67 -6.94
C THR A 322 -9.59 15.17 -8.24
N GLU A 323 -9.06 16.25 -8.82
CA GLU A 323 -9.54 16.79 -10.11
C GLU A 323 -9.32 15.79 -11.26
N GLY A 324 -8.22 15.03 -11.20
CA GLY A 324 -7.98 13.91 -12.11
C GLY A 324 -8.92 12.73 -11.87
N ASN A 325 -9.26 12.42 -10.61
CA ASN A 325 -10.17 11.34 -10.23
C ASN A 325 -11.63 11.65 -10.63
N LEU A 326 -12.09 12.88 -10.39
CA LEU A 326 -13.45 13.33 -10.70
C LEU A 326 -13.62 13.74 -12.17
N GLY A 327 -12.52 13.86 -12.91
CA GLY A 327 -12.52 14.20 -14.33
C GLY A 327 -12.82 15.67 -14.62
N ASP A 328 -12.43 16.57 -13.72
CA ASP A 328 -12.72 18.01 -13.82
C ASP A 328 -11.90 18.67 -14.94
N GLY A 329 -10.60 18.35 -14.98
CA GLY A 329 -9.58 19.05 -15.77
C GLY A 329 -8.59 19.82 -14.89
N PHE A 330 -7.89 20.80 -15.47
CA PHE A 330 -6.99 21.69 -14.73
C PHE A 330 -7.18 23.14 -15.18
N PRO A 331 -6.99 24.13 -14.28
CA PRO A 331 -7.10 25.55 -14.62
C PRO A 331 -6.05 25.97 -15.64
N VAL A 332 -6.23 27.16 -16.24
CA VAL A 332 -5.20 27.78 -17.09
C VAL A 332 -4.02 28.22 -16.21
N ILE A 333 -3.08 27.30 -15.97
CA ILE A 333 -2.01 27.48 -14.97
C ILE A 333 -1.20 28.75 -15.16
N ALA A 334 -0.95 29.15 -16.41
CA ALA A 334 -0.20 30.37 -16.75
C ALA A 334 -0.81 31.64 -16.13
N SER A 335 -2.11 31.65 -15.84
CA SER A 335 -2.83 32.77 -15.24
C SER A 335 -2.73 32.82 -13.71
N CYS A 336 -2.13 31.82 -13.05
CA CYS A 336 -2.14 31.73 -11.59
C CYS A 336 -0.83 31.27 -10.92
N LEU A 337 0.26 31.09 -11.67
CA LEU A 337 1.53 30.52 -11.19
C LEU A 337 2.06 31.10 -9.87
N ASP A 338 1.90 32.39 -9.61
CA ASP A 338 2.44 33.01 -8.40
C ASP A 338 1.63 32.71 -7.13
N ARG A 339 0.38 32.23 -7.27
CA ARG A 339 -0.59 32.09 -6.18
C ARG A 339 -1.22 30.70 -6.09
N VAL A 340 -0.55 29.69 -6.64
CA VAL A 340 -0.98 28.29 -6.52
C VAL A 340 -0.63 27.73 -5.14
N CYS A 341 -1.59 27.07 -4.51
CA CYS A 341 -1.40 26.13 -3.41
C CYS A 341 -2.08 24.79 -3.75
N LEU A 342 -1.78 23.74 -2.98
CA LEU A 342 -2.23 22.38 -3.28
C LEU A 342 -3.10 21.80 -2.16
N GLY A 343 -4.09 21.01 -2.55
CA GLY A 343 -4.97 20.26 -1.63
C GLY A 343 -5.11 18.80 -2.03
N THR A 344 -5.42 17.92 -1.07
CA THR A 344 -5.77 16.51 -1.33
C THR A 344 -7.28 16.27 -1.43
N ASP A 345 -8.07 17.26 -1.03
CA ASP A 345 -9.52 17.33 -1.23
C ASP A 345 -10.29 16.07 -0.76
N CYS A 346 -10.83 15.27 -1.69
CA CYS A 346 -11.63 14.09 -1.35
C CYS A 346 -10.81 12.99 -0.66
N ASN A 347 -9.49 13.15 -0.63
CA ASN A 347 -8.55 12.25 -0.02
C ASN A 347 -8.59 10.85 -0.64
N ALA A 348 -8.97 10.70 -1.92
CA ALA A 348 -8.85 9.43 -2.66
C ALA A 348 -7.41 8.89 -2.58
N ARG A 349 -6.44 9.81 -2.62
CA ARG A 349 -5.01 9.60 -2.38
C ARG A 349 -4.48 10.73 -1.50
N ILE A 350 -3.58 10.42 -0.57
CA ILE A 350 -2.90 11.43 0.28
C ILE A 350 -1.40 11.33 -0.01
N ASP A 351 -0.90 12.17 -0.91
CA ASP A 351 0.51 12.28 -1.24
C ASP A 351 0.80 13.61 -1.95
N MET A 352 1.38 14.59 -1.23
CA MET A 352 1.68 15.90 -1.81
C MET A 352 2.79 15.86 -2.88
N CYS A 353 3.67 14.87 -2.86
CA CYS A 353 4.65 14.68 -3.93
C CYS A 353 3.96 14.24 -5.22
N GLU A 354 2.91 13.43 -5.09
CA GLU A 354 2.07 13.00 -6.19
C GLU A 354 1.18 14.15 -6.70
N GLU A 355 0.59 14.98 -5.82
CA GLU A 355 -0.11 16.21 -6.20
C GLU A 355 0.78 17.14 -7.05
N MET A 356 1.99 17.45 -6.56
CA MET A 356 2.97 18.28 -7.28
C MET A 356 3.33 17.69 -8.65
N ARG A 357 3.54 16.37 -8.71
CA ARG A 357 3.88 15.67 -9.95
C ARG A 357 2.74 15.75 -10.96
N TRP A 358 1.51 15.50 -10.51
CA TRP A 358 0.33 15.50 -11.38
C TRP A 358 -0.10 16.90 -11.79
N LEU A 359 0.16 17.94 -11.00
CA LEU A 359 0.02 19.32 -11.46
C LEU A 359 0.83 19.55 -12.73
N GLU A 360 2.13 19.26 -12.72
CA GLU A 360 2.95 19.41 -13.93
C GLU A 360 2.50 18.43 -15.02
N TYR A 361 2.31 17.15 -14.71
CA TYR A 361 2.02 16.12 -15.72
C TYR A 361 0.69 16.35 -16.44
N GLY A 362 -0.34 16.79 -15.72
CA GLY A 362 -1.63 17.17 -16.30
C GLY A 362 -1.46 18.23 -17.38
N HIS A 363 -0.72 19.29 -17.07
CA HIS A 363 -0.41 20.35 -18.04
C HIS A 363 0.51 19.90 -19.17
N ARG A 364 1.48 19.01 -18.90
CA ARG A 364 2.31 18.40 -19.96
C ARG A 364 1.47 17.62 -20.95
N LEU A 365 0.52 16.82 -20.47
CA LEU A 365 -0.36 16.01 -21.30
C LEU A 365 -1.28 16.90 -22.14
N GLN A 366 -1.87 17.93 -21.54
CA GLN A 366 -2.72 18.89 -22.25
C GLN A 366 -1.96 19.66 -23.35
N GLN A 367 -0.68 19.98 -23.14
CA GLN A 367 0.08 20.88 -24.01
C GLN A 367 1.20 20.19 -24.81
N SER A 368 1.33 18.86 -24.69
CA SER A 368 2.32 18.03 -25.40
C SER A 368 3.78 18.52 -25.27
N ARG A 369 4.18 19.04 -24.11
CA ARG A 369 5.53 19.56 -23.85
C ARG A 369 5.90 19.49 -22.37
N ARG A 370 7.17 19.76 -22.02
CA ARG A 370 7.70 19.70 -20.64
C ARG A 370 7.98 21.10 -20.09
N GLY A 371 7.99 21.24 -18.76
CA GLY A 371 8.33 22.50 -18.08
C GLY A 371 7.21 23.54 -18.15
N VAL A 372 5.95 23.07 -18.16
CA VAL A 372 4.79 23.94 -18.41
C VAL A 372 4.59 24.90 -17.25
N CYS A 373 4.67 24.42 -16.01
CA CYS A 373 4.50 25.28 -14.84
C CYS A 373 5.61 26.35 -14.72
N THR A 374 6.80 26.13 -15.27
CA THR A 374 7.91 27.09 -15.16
C THR A 374 7.90 28.19 -16.23
N GLU A 375 7.23 27.98 -17.37
CA GLU A 375 7.41 28.81 -18.57
C GLU A 375 7.06 30.29 -18.40
N ALA A 376 5.97 30.58 -17.70
CA ALA A 376 5.54 31.96 -17.45
C ALA A 376 6.05 32.50 -16.10
N THR A 377 7.02 31.82 -15.47
CA THR A 377 7.70 32.30 -14.26
C THR A 377 9.15 32.67 -14.54
N GLY A 378 9.76 33.44 -13.63
CA GLY A 378 11.22 33.61 -13.61
C GLY A 378 11.98 32.41 -13.01
N GLU A 379 11.28 31.37 -12.57
CA GLU A 379 11.86 30.18 -11.95
C GLU A 379 12.13 29.10 -12.99
N THR A 380 13.38 28.62 -13.05
CA THR A 380 13.79 27.57 -13.99
C THR A 380 13.78 26.17 -13.35
N ASP A 381 13.80 26.10 -12.01
CA ASP A 381 13.74 24.85 -11.27
C ASP A 381 12.28 24.49 -10.94
N LEU A 382 11.74 23.55 -11.70
CA LEU A 382 10.39 23.03 -11.51
C LEU A 382 10.19 22.44 -10.10
N ALA A 383 11.16 21.71 -9.56
CA ALA A 383 11.01 21.09 -8.25
C ALA A 383 10.90 22.16 -7.17
N LYS A 384 11.73 23.21 -7.24
CA LYS A 384 11.66 24.36 -6.34
C LYS A 384 10.29 25.06 -6.43
N LEU A 385 9.79 25.29 -7.65
CA LEU A 385 8.49 25.92 -7.87
C LEU A 385 7.34 25.11 -7.25
N LEU A 386 7.27 23.82 -7.54
CA LEU A 386 6.22 22.93 -7.03
C LEU A 386 6.32 22.80 -5.51
N PHE A 387 7.54 22.69 -4.96
CA PHE A 387 7.74 22.59 -3.52
C PHE A 387 7.29 23.86 -2.79
N ARG A 388 7.45 25.03 -3.41
CA ARG A 388 6.88 26.29 -2.91
C ARG A 388 5.35 26.23 -2.82
N TYR A 389 4.67 25.66 -3.83
CA TYR A 389 3.21 25.48 -3.80
C TYR A 389 2.74 24.60 -2.65
N ALA A 390 3.44 23.48 -2.41
CA ALA A 390 3.12 22.53 -1.34
C ALA A 390 3.57 22.97 0.07
N THR A 391 4.25 24.12 0.21
CA THR A 391 4.78 24.59 1.50
C THR A 391 4.41 26.04 1.79
N THR A 392 5.09 26.99 1.14
CA THR A 392 5.01 28.41 1.49
C THR A 392 3.67 28.99 1.05
N ASN A 393 3.27 28.74 -0.20
CA ASN A 393 1.98 29.22 -0.70
C ASN A 393 0.79 28.55 0.01
N GLY A 394 0.89 27.25 0.30
CA GLY A 394 -0.13 26.55 1.11
C GLY A 394 -0.26 27.10 2.53
N ALA A 395 0.83 27.57 3.14
CA ALA A 395 0.75 28.24 4.42
C ALA A 395 0.14 29.64 4.32
N GLU A 396 0.51 30.40 3.30
CA GLU A 396 -0.04 31.73 3.03
C GLU A 396 -1.56 31.67 2.82
N SER A 397 -2.05 30.71 2.03
CA SER A 397 -3.50 30.54 1.78
C SER A 397 -4.31 30.16 3.02
N LEU A 398 -3.64 29.64 4.06
CA LEU A 398 -4.22 29.30 5.37
C LEU A 398 -3.87 30.35 6.45
N ASN A 399 -3.25 31.47 6.09
CA ASN A 399 -2.76 32.52 7.00
C ASN A 399 -1.90 31.96 8.14
N LEU A 400 -1.05 30.99 7.81
CA LEU A 400 -0.10 30.39 8.73
C LEU A 400 1.29 30.99 8.50
N LYS A 401 1.97 31.35 9.59
CA LYS A 401 3.32 31.92 9.52
C LYS A 401 4.39 30.83 9.35
N VAL A 402 4.72 30.48 8.10
CA VAL A 402 5.92 29.69 7.76
C VAL A 402 7.02 30.59 7.26
N GLU A 403 8.24 30.37 7.76
CA GLU A 403 9.45 30.89 7.13
C GLU A 403 10.27 29.74 6.54
N GLN A 404 10.88 29.98 5.39
CA GLN A 404 11.86 29.05 4.81
C GLN A 404 13.10 28.96 5.70
N LEU A 405 13.77 27.80 5.68
CA LEU A 405 15.03 27.59 6.40
C LEU A 405 16.18 28.35 5.74
N LYS A 406 16.36 29.64 6.09
CA LYS A 406 17.45 30.48 5.55
C LYS A 406 18.61 30.60 6.54
N PHE A 407 19.83 30.66 6.01
CA PHE A 407 21.02 30.89 6.83
C PHE A 407 20.94 32.24 7.56
N ALA A 408 21.36 32.25 8.82
CA ALA A 408 21.46 33.45 9.67
C ALA A 408 20.12 34.12 10.08
N SER A 409 18.96 33.54 9.77
CA SER A 409 17.68 33.94 10.35
C SER A 409 17.17 32.91 11.36
N ALA A 410 16.66 33.37 12.50
CA ALA A 410 15.69 32.58 13.25
C ALA A 410 14.47 32.36 12.34
N ALA A 411 13.96 31.14 12.26
CA ALA A 411 12.88 30.78 11.35
C ALA A 411 11.71 30.19 12.14
N SER A 412 10.48 30.62 11.85
CA SER A 412 9.30 29.91 12.35
C SER A 412 8.93 28.77 11.39
N LEU A 413 9.41 27.55 11.66
CA LEU A 413 8.88 26.36 10.98
C LEU A 413 7.56 25.93 11.64
N LEU A 414 6.48 25.86 10.84
CA LEU A 414 5.22 25.25 11.27
C LEU A 414 5.36 23.74 11.50
N GLY A 415 6.23 23.11 10.74
CA GLY A 415 6.57 21.71 10.86
C GLY A 415 7.75 21.35 9.97
N ALA A 416 8.26 20.14 10.15
CA ALA A 416 9.31 19.58 9.32
C ALA A 416 9.08 18.09 9.19
N PHE A 417 9.66 17.48 8.18
CA PHE A 417 9.76 16.03 8.12
C PHE A 417 11.17 15.59 7.77
N VAL A 418 11.50 14.37 8.17
CA VAL A 418 12.76 13.72 7.85
C VAL A 418 12.52 12.75 6.71
N PHE A 419 13.12 13.01 5.56
CA PHE A 419 13.07 12.17 4.37
C PHE A 419 14.24 11.20 4.40
N GLY A 420 13.99 9.89 4.25
CA GLY A 420 15.03 8.87 4.21
C GLY A 420 15.23 8.33 2.79
N ALA A 421 16.50 8.11 2.41
CA ALA A 421 16.86 7.66 1.06
C ALA A 421 16.73 6.14 0.84
N ASN A 422 16.30 5.36 1.84
CA ASN A 422 16.22 3.89 1.77
C ASN A 422 14.76 3.39 1.71
N GLY A 423 14.53 2.40 0.84
CA GLY A 423 13.23 1.96 0.28
C GLY A 423 12.16 1.37 1.22
N SER A 424 12.13 1.74 2.51
CA SER A 424 11.03 1.42 3.42
C SER A 424 10.51 2.69 4.11
N SER A 425 9.40 3.23 3.60
CA SER A 425 8.84 4.56 3.92
C SER A 425 9.80 5.73 3.68
N VAL A 426 9.40 6.60 2.76
CA VAL A 426 10.16 7.76 2.31
C VAL A 426 10.21 8.86 3.40
N VAL A 427 9.11 9.03 4.15
CA VAL A 427 9.04 9.94 5.30
C VAL A 427 9.26 9.14 6.58
N LYS A 428 10.30 9.49 7.36
CA LYS A 428 10.69 8.76 8.57
C LYS A 428 10.09 9.34 9.86
N ALA A 429 9.90 10.65 9.91
CA ALA A 429 9.32 11.34 11.05
C ALA A 429 8.78 12.71 10.65
N THR A 430 7.75 13.19 11.36
CA THR A 430 7.21 14.55 11.23
C THR A 430 7.24 15.30 12.55
N SER A 431 7.53 16.59 12.49
CA SER A 431 7.46 17.53 13.60
C SER A 431 6.33 18.51 13.38
N VAL A 432 5.48 18.67 14.39
CA VAL A 432 4.48 19.74 14.45
C VAL A 432 4.66 20.46 15.77
N ASN A 433 4.95 21.75 15.71
CA ASN A 433 5.19 22.59 16.90
C ASN A 433 6.27 21.98 17.83
N GLY A 434 7.39 21.54 17.25
CA GLY A 434 8.52 20.91 17.97
C GLY A 434 8.34 19.46 18.38
N LYS A 435 7.14 18.89 18.25
CA LYS A 435 6.86 17.52 18.66
C LYS A 435 7.06 16.56 17.51
N TRP A 436 8.16 15.81 17.56
CA TRP A 436 8.45 14.75 16.61
C TRP A 436 7.59 13.51 16.86
N ARG A 437 7.06 12.94 15.79
CA ARG A 437 6.50 11.59 15.76
C ARG A 437 7.12 10.82 14.62
N LYS A 438 7.42 9.54 14.85
CA LYS A 438 7.81 8.63 13.78
C LYS A 438 6.60 8.37 12.89
N THR A 439 6.87 8.23 11.60
CA THR A 439 5.92 7.64 10.68
C THR A 439 5.67 6.21 11.14
N SER A 440 4.42 5.84 11.40
CA SER A 440 4.14 4.46 11.82
C SER A 440 4.45 3.51 10.67
N ALA A 441 5.23 2.45 10.94
CA ALA A 441 5.26 1.27 10.06
C ALA A 441 3.87 0.61 9.94
N ALA A 442 2.92 1.05 10.78
CA ALA A 442 1.61 0.47 11.01
C ALA A 442 0.43 1.27 10.40
N THR A 443 0.64 2.35 9.64
CA THR A 443 -0.50 3.09 9.04
C THR A 443 -1.03 2.50 7.73
N SER A 444 -0.46 1.39 7.27
CA SER A 444 -1.16 0.45 6.40
C SER A 444 -1.90 -0.67 7.17
N ALA A 445 -1.67 -0.83 8.49
CA ALA A 445 -2.07 -2.03 9.25
C ALA A 445 -2.98 -1.79 10.48
N ALA A 446 -3.21 -0.56 10.94
CA ALA A 446 -3.78 -0.31 12.28
C ALA A 446 -5.21 0.27 12.33
N VAL A 447 -6.01 0.20 11.25
CA VAL A 447 -7.33 0.86 11.21
C VAL A 447 -8.51 -0.09 11.47
N SER A 448 -8.37 -1.40 11.34
CA SER A 448 -9.53 -2.33 11.32
C SER A 448 -9.88 -3.00 12.66
N LYS A 449 -9.78 -2.30 13.79
CA LYS A 449 -10.32 -2.81 15.07
C LYS A 449 -11.34 -1.81 15.64
N GLN A 450 -12.60 -2.26 15.73
CA GLN A 450 -13.84 -1.58 16.18
C GLN A 450 -14.64 -0.98 14.99
N ALA A 451 -15.87 -1.41 14.65
CA ALA A 451 -16.97 -1.93 15.46
C ALA A 451 -17.79 -3.03 14.74
N VAL A 452 -18.42 -3.89 15.54
CA VAL A 452 -19.26 -5.04 15.17
C VAL A 452 -20.74 -4.67 15.39
N GLY A 453 -21.64 -5.12 14.51
CA GLY A 453 -23.09 -5.17 14.79
C GLY A 453 -23.93 -5.57 13.55
N ALA A 454 -24.53 -6.75 13.60
CA ALA A 454 -25.22 -7.45 12.50
C ALA A 454 -26.63 -6.89 12.15
N THR A 455 -27.09 -7.13 10.92
CA THR A 455 -28.34 -7.88 10.59
C THR A 455 -28.48 -8.20 9.10
N SER A 456 -29.17 -9.31 8.86
CA SER A 456 -29.40 -10.17 7.68
C SER A 456 -30.04 -9.61 6.40
N ASP A 457 -29.71 -10.32 5.31
CA ASP A 457 -30.50 -10.67 4.11
C ASP A 457 -30.98 -9.57 3.16
N THR A 458 -30.35 -9.49 1.97
CA THR A 458 -30.91 -9.95 0.68
C THR A 458 -29.95 -9.62 -0.47
N ALA A 459 -29.89 -10.50 -1.46
CA ALA A 459 -28.89 -10.57 -2.52
C ALA A 459 -29.16 -9.64 -3.74
N ASP A 460 -28.12 -9.46 -4.56
CA ASP A 460 -28.07 -9.05 -6.00
C ASP A 460 -27.64 -7.58 -6.33
N PRO A 461 -27.13 -7.25 -7.53
CA PRO A 461 -25.77 -7.51 -8.04
C PRO A 461 -24.99 -6.26 -8.51
N GLN A 462 -23.67 -6.43 -8.62
CA GLN A 462 -22.62 -5.59 -9.24
C GLN A 462 -21.63 -4.94 -8.26
N LEU A 463 -20.91 -5.81 -7.55
CA LEU A 463 -19.65 -5.48 -6.90
C LEU A 463 -18.57 -5.22 -7.97
N SER A 464 -17.85 -4.11 -7.88
CA SER A 464 -16.69 -3.83 -8.74
C SER A 464 -15.60 -4.88 -8.51
N LYS A 465 -14.72 -5.13 -9.48
CA LYS A 465 -13.61 -6.09 -9.30
C LYS A 465 -12.71 -5.73 -8.10
N GLU A 466 -12.62 -4.46 -7.75
CA GLU A 466 -11.93 -3.97 -6.55
C GLU A 466 -12.72 -4.22 -5.26
N HIS A 467 -14.05 -4.03 -5.27
CA HIS A 467 -14.94 -4.39 -4.16
C HIS A 467 -15.01 -5.92 -3.97
N VAL A 468 -14.98 -6.70 -5.05
CA VAL A 468 -14.83 -8.16 -5.02
C VAL A 468 -13.43 -8.55 -4.53
N ALA A 469 -12.37 -7.83 -4.90
CA ALA A 469 -11.02 -8.11 -4.40
C ALA A 469 -10.84 -7.73 -2.92
N GLN A 470 -11.48 -6.65 -2.46
CA GLN A 470 -11.51 -6.25 -1.05
C GLN A 470 -12.43 -7.14 -0.23
N LEU A 471 -13.59 -7.55 -0.75
CA LEU A 471 -14.43 -8.59 -0.17
C LEU A 471 -13.73 -9.94 -0.21
N ALA A 472 -12.97 -10.28 -1.24
CA ALA A 472 -12.22 -11.53 -1.32
C ALA A 472 -10.99 -11.50 -0.42
N ALA A 473 -10.36 -10.34 -0.18
CA ALA A 473 -9.25 -10.19 0.77
C ALA A 473 -9.74 -10.14 2.23
N ALA A 474 -10.86 -9.46 2.50
CA ALA A 474 -11.53 -9.45 3.80
C ALA A 474 -12.19 -10.80 4.11
N ALA A 475 -12.85 -11.42 3.12
CA ALA A 475 -13.32 -12.80 3.22
C ALA A 475 -12.15 -13.76 3.27
N ALA A 476 -11.01 -13.52 2.60
CA ALA A 476 -9.85 -14.36 2.78
C ALA A 476 -9.33 -14.32 4.21
N LEU A 477 -9.26 -13.13 4.82
CA LEU A 477 -8.89 -12.94 6.24
C LEU A 477 -9.94 -13.49 7.23
N ALA A 478 -11.23 -13.52 6.86
CA ALA A 478 -12.29 -14.16 7.65
C ALA A 478 -12.29 -15.70 7.47
N ASN A 479 -12.03 -16.16 6.25
CA ASN A 479 -11.99 -17.55 5.85
C ASN A 479 -10.71 -18.25 6.30
N THR A 480 -9.59 -17.52 6.44
CA THR A 480 -8.37 -18.05 7.10
C THR A 480 -8.58 -18.28 8.60
N ASN A 481 -9.78 -18.10 9.13
CA ASN A 481 -10.18 -18.54 10.46
C ASN A 481 -11.38 -19.51 10.44
N SER A 482 -11.79 -20.01 9.27
CA SER A 482 -12.92 -20.94 9.09
C SER A 482 -12.57 -22.38 9.45
N ASP A 483 -13.60 -23.16 9.78
CA ASP A 483 -13.55 -24.62 9.94
C ASP A 483 -14.06 -25.35 8.67
N ASP A 484 -14.55 -24.62 7.65
CA ASP A 484 -14.82 -25.17 6.32
C ASP A 484 -13.54 -25.15 5.47
N VAL A 485 -13.16 -26.32 4.92
CA VAL A 485 -11.91 -26.48 4.17
C VAL A 485 -11.86 -25.66 2.89
N LEU A 486 -13.00 -25.46 2.21
CA LEU A 486 -13.05 -24.68 0.99
C LEU A 486 -12.85 -23.21 1.31
N GLU A 487 -13.53 -22.71 2.35
CA GLU A 487 -13.31 -21.34 2.85
C GLU A 487 -11.85 -21.16 3.25
N LEU A 488 -11.30 -22.02 4.12
CA LEU A 488 -9.91 -21.94 4.57
C LEU A 488 -8.91 -21.96 3.41
N ALA A 489 -9.09 -22.85 2.44
CA ALA A 489 -8.27 -22.91 1.23
C ALA A 489 -8.37 -21.62 0.42
N CYS A 490 -9.58 -21.10 0.16
CA CYS A 490 -9.76 -19.82 -0.52
C CYS A 490 -9.08 -18.67 0.22
N GLY A 491 -9.13 -18.69 1.56
CA GLY A 491 -8.49 -17.70 2.41
C GLY A 491 -6.97 -17.69 2.26
N LEU A 492 -6.32 -18.86 2.35
CA LEU A 492 -4.88 -18.97 2.18
C LEU A 492 -4.44 -18.62 0.75
N MET A 493 -5.19 -19.07 -0.26
CA MET A 493 -4.90 -18.80 -1.67
C MET A 493 -4.96 -17.31 -2.04
N ASN A 494 -5.89 -16.57 -1.45
CA ASN A 494 -6.06 -15.14 -1.71
C ASN A 494 -5.02 -14.24 -1.00
N ILE A 495 -4.17 -14.80 -0.14
CA ILE A 495 -3.00 -14.10 0.38
C ILE A 495 -1.85 -14.27 -0.62
N PRO A 496 -1.31 -13.21 -1.23
CA PRO A 496 -0.15 -13.31 -2.10
C PRO A 496 1.04 -13.94 -1.36
N SER A 497 1.67 -14.94 -1.97
CA SER A 497 2.89 -15.58 -1.46
C SER A 497 3.69 -16.16 -2.62
N THR A 498 3.90 -15.34 -3.66
CA THR A 498 4.93 -15.67 -4.65
C THR A 498 6.25 -15.84 -3.89
N SER A 499 7.12 -16.80 -4.25
CA SER A 499 8.38 -17.01 -3.49
C SER A 499 9.13 -15.70 -3.28
N GLY A 500 9.36 -15.33 -2.03
CA GLY A 500 9.84 -13.99 -1.61
C GLY A 500 8.82 -13.13 -0.86
N GLU A 501 7.51 -13.39 -0.97
CA GLU A 501 6.41 -12.59 -0.40
C GLU A 501 5.57 -13.35 0.66
N GLU A 502 6.14 -14.36 1.32
CA GLU A 502 5.41 -15.32 2.16
C GLU A 502 5.03 -14.80 3.57
N GLU A 503 5.43 -13.58 3.94
CA GLU A 503 5.20 -13.03 5.30
C GLU A 503 3.73 -13.10 5.72
N ALA A 504 2.84 -12.63 4.85
CA ALA A 504 1.42 -12.49 5.15
C ALA A 504 0.73 -13.84 5.35
N VAL A 505 1.09 -14.86 4.55
CA VAL A 505 0.51 -16.20 4.69
C VAL A 505 1.04 -16.88 5.95
N GLY A 506 2.33 -16.71 6.30
CA GLY A 506 2.88 -17.21 7.56
C GLY A 506 2.19 -16.62 8.79
N ARG A 507 1.88 -15.32 8.77
CA ARG A 507 1.11 -14.63 9.83
C ARG A 507 -0.34 -15.09 9.93
N ALA A 508 -0.98 -15.40 8.80
CA ALA A 508 -2.33 -15.93 8.79
C ALA A 508 -2.39 -17.33 9.42
N LEU A 509 -1.42 -18.20 9.11
CA LEU A 509 -1.28 -19.50 9.75
C LEU A 509 -1.03 -19.38 11.26
N GLU A 510 -0.10 -18.49 11.68
CA GLU A 510 0.12 -18.17 13.10
C GLU A 510 -1.18 -17.79 13.81
N THR A 511 -2.00 -16.96 13.17
CA THR A 511 -3.28 -16.50 13.72
C THR A 511 -4.28 -17.64 13.86
N TRP A 512 -4.48 -18.47 12.82
CA TRP A 512 -5.42 -19.61 12.85
C TRP A 512 -5.05 -20.60 13.95
N PHE A 513 -3.76 -20.95 14.05
CA PHE A 513 -3.23 -21.88 15.04
C PHE A 513 -3.34 -21.34 16.47
N THR A 514 -2.89 -20.11 16.71
CA THR A 514 -2.94 -19.50 18.04
C THR A 514 -4.38 -19.35 18.53
N ALA A 515 -5.32 -18.99 17.64
CA ALA A 515 -6.75 -18.88 17.96
C ALA A 515 -7.36 -20.23 18.41
N ARG A 516 -6.82 -21.35 17.95
CA ARG A 516 -7.24 -22.70 18.31
C ARG A 516 -6.40 -23.33 19.43
N GLY A 517 -5.50 -22.58 20.05
CA GLY A 517 -4.70 -23.01 21.20
C GLY A 517 -3.49 -23.88 20.84
N TRP A 518 -2.96 -23.75 19.62
CA TRP A 518 -1.66 -24.31 19.25
C TRP A 518 -0.54 -23.38 19.68
N GLN A 519 0.62 -23.93 20.02
CA GLN A 519 1.86 -23.19 20.19
C GLN A 519 2.54 -23.08 18.82
N VAL A 520 2.82 -21.84 18.41
CA VAL A 520 3.41 -21.54 17.10
C VAL A 520 4.82 -20.99 17.27
N GLU A 521 5.75 -21.52 16.50
CA GLU A 521 7.10 -20.99 16.34
C GLU A 521 7.30 -20.52 14.90
N LEU A 522 7.47 -19.21 14.73
CA LEU A 522 7.83 -18.61 13.46
C LEU A 522 9.35 -18.60 13.30
N GLN A 523 9.86 -19.39 12.37
CA GLN A 523 11.29 -19.45 12.07
C GLN A 523 11.62 -18.53 10.91
N ARG A 524 12.35 -17.45 11.18
CA ARG A 524 12.80 -16.52 10.15
C ARG A 524 13.76 -17.22 9.18
N VAL A 525 13.46 -17.11 7.89
CA VAL A 525 14.31 -17.52 6.77
C VAL A 525 14.91 -16.28 6.14
N ALA A 526 16.19 -16.31 5.78
CA ALA A 526 16.86 -15.16 5.18
C ALA A 526 16.13 -14.76 3.88
N PRO A 527 16.08 -13.46 3.53
CA PRO A 527 15.57 -13.01 2.25
C PRO A 527 16.29 -13.70 1.08
N GLN A 528 15.56 -14.00 0.01
CA GLN A 528 16.15 -14.61 -1.18
C GLN A 528 17.02 -13.57 -1.89
N SER A 529 18.24 -13.95 -2.27
CA SER A 529 19.22 -13.01 -2.86
C SER A 529 18.71 -12.33 -4.13
N ASP A 530 17.87 -13.05 -4.88
CA ASP A 530 17.39 -12.65 -6.21
C ASP A 530 15.93 -12.15 -6.17
N ALA A 531 15.32 -12.06 -4.98
CA ALA A 531 13.96 -11.53 -4.84
C ALA A 531 13.94 -10.00 -4.99
N ALA A 532 12.97 -9.52 -5.77
CA ALA A 532 12.72 -8.10 -6.00
C ALA A 532 12.38 -7.33 -4.71
N VAL A 533 11.93 -8.04 -3.68
CA VAL A 533 11.50 -7.52 -2.38
C VAL A 533 12.28 -8.25 -1.28
N GLN A 534 12.97 -7.49 -0.44
CA GLN A 534 13.75 -8.02 0.69
C GLN A 534 12.91 -7.88 1.98
N VAL A 535 11.95 -8.79 2.16
CA VAL A 535 11.07 -8.84 3.34
C VAL A 535 11.40 -10.05 4.23
N ASP A 536 10.90 -10.01 5.46
CA ASP A 536 11.01 -11.15 6.38
C ASP A 536 10.07 -12.27 5.92
N ARG A 537 10.52 -13.52 6.06
CA ARG A 537 9.78 -14.72 5.63
C ARG A 537 9.88 -15.76 6.73
N PHE A 538 8.83 -16.55 6.94
CA PHE A 538 8.73 -17.44 8.09
C PHE A 538 8.31 -18.84 7.68
N ASN A 539 9.09 -19.85 8.07
CA ASN A 539 8.50 -21.17 8.27
C ASN A 539 7.58 -21.11 9.49
N VAL A 540 6.51 -21.90 9.48
CA VAL A 540 5.53 -21.97 10.56
C VAL A 540 5.52 -23.37 11.14
N TYR A 541 5.99 -23.52 12.37
CA TYR A 541 5.88 -24.76 13.12
C TYR A 541 4.80 -24.65 14.19
N ALA A 542 3.87 -25.61 14.25
CA ALA A 542 2.77 -25.64 15.20
C ALA A 542 2.67 -27.00 15.91
N SER A 543 2.49 -26.98 17.24
CA SER A 543 2.18 -28.17 18.06
C SER A 543 1.39 -27.78 19.31
N ARG A 544 0.73 -28.72 19.99
CA ARG A 544 -0.05 -28.39 21.21
C ARG A 544 0.82 -28.13 22.43
N THR A 545 1.91 -28.88 22.57
CA THR A 545 2.75 -28.89 23.77
C THR A 545 4.19 -28.42 23.52
N GLY A 546 4.49 -27.95 22.31
CA GLY A 546 5.87 -27.66 21.91
C GLY A 546 6.67 -28.93 21.60
N ASN A 547 6.00 -30.08 21.44
CA ASN A 547 6.64 -31.39 21.24
C ASN A 547 7.40 -31.44 19.90
N LYS A 548 8.73 -31.39 19.98
CA LYS A 548 9.63 -31.50 18.82
C LYS A 548 9.76 -32.92 18.27
N THR A 549 9.18 -33.93 18.91
CA THR A 549 9.16 -35.32 18.42
C THR A 549 7.73 -35.85 18.35
N PRO A 550 6.86 -35.26 17.50
CA PRO A 550 5.50 -35.75 17.34
C PRO A 550 5.52 -37.10 16.60
N ALA A 551 4.52 -37.96 16.84
CA ALA A 551 4.39 -39.18 16.05
C ALA A 551 4.10 -38.86 14.57
N LEU A 552 3.31 -37.81 14.31
CA LEU A 552 2.91 -37.35 12.99
C LEU A 552 3.27 -35.87 12.79
N LEU A 553 3.91 -35.56 11.66
CA LEU A 553 4.13 -34.20 11.18
C LEU A 553 3.42 -34.01 9.82
N PHE A 554 2.45 -33.11 9.76
CA PHE A 554 1.96 -32.63 8.47
C PHE A 554 2.90 -31.55 7.92
N ASN A 555 3.22 -31.64 6.64
CA ASN A 555 4.09 -30.69 5.97
C ASN A 555 3.59 -30.38 4.55
N SER A 556 3.84 -29.15 4.11
CA SER A 556 3.69 -28.68 2.73
C SER A 556 4.31 -27.27 2.64
N HIS A 557 4.42 -26.72 1.44
CA HIS A 557 4.93 -25.37 1.23
C HIS A 557 3.80 -24.33 1.15
N ILE A 558 4.13 -23.07 1.40
CA ILE A 558 3.18 -21.95 1.41
C ILE A 558 3.50 -20.88 0.37
N ASP A 559 4.65 -20.99 -0.31
CA ASP A 559 4.98 -20.17 -1.47
C ASP A 559 4.40 -20.75 -2.76
N THR A 560 4.38 -19.91 -3.80
CA THR A 560 3.82 -20.23 -5.12
C THR A 560 4.64 -19.58 -6.23
N VAL A 561 4.54 -20.08 -7.46
CA VAL A 561 5.15 -19.42 -8.65
C VAL A 561 4.34 -18.21 -9.15
N PRO A 562 4.98 -17.18 -9.76
CA PRO A 562 4.27 -16.07 -10.37
C PRO A 562 3.45 -16.49 -11.61
N PRO A 563 2.44 -15.70 -12.02
CA PRO A 563 1.85 -14.57 -11.30
C PRO A 563 0.90 -15.03 -10.17
N PHE A 564 0.58 -14.13 -9.25
CA PHE A 564 -0.53 -14.33 -8.31
C PHE A 564 -1.86 -14.47 -9.07
N LEU A 565 -2.59 -15.55 -8.81
CA LEU A 565 -3.93 -15.80 -9.37
C LEU A 565 -4.89 -16.06 -8.21
N PRO A 566 -5.88 -15.18 -7.95
CA PRO A 566 -6.77 -15.31 -6.81
C PRO A 566 -7.66 -16.56 -6.92
N ALA A 567 -8.15 -17.03 -5.77
CA ALA A 567 -9.08 -18.13 -5.69
C ALA A 567 -10.41 -17.78 -6.38
N ARG A 568 -10.92 -18.69 -7.19
CA ARG A 568 -12.25 -18.66 -7.79
C ARG A 568 -12.87 -20.04 -7.74
N THR A 569 -14.19 -20.10 -7.67
CA THR A 569 -14.93 -21.36 -7.73
C THR A 569 -16.07 -21.27 -8.73
N ASP A 570 -16.40 -22.39 -9.37
CA ASP A 570 -17.61 -22.57 -10.16
C ASP A 570 -18.66 -23.48 -9.47
N GLY A 571 -18.45 -23.78 -8.19
CA GLY A 571 -19.30 -24.64 -7.36
C GLY A 571 -18.86 -26.11 -7.30
N THR A 572 -18.13 -26.61 -8.30
CA THR A 572 -17.57 -27.97 -8.31
C THR A 572 -16.06 -27.97 -8.20
N THR A 573 -15.42 -26.96 -8.75
CA THR A 573 -13.98 -26.85 -8.89
C THR A 573 -13.51 -25.55 -8.24
N LEU A 574 -12.38 -25.63 -7.52
CA LEU A 574 -11.66 -24.50 -6.96
C LEU A 574 -10.44 -24.27 -7.83
N PHE A 575 -10.24 -23.05 -8.31
CA PHE A 575 -9.06 -22.71 -9.08
C PHE A 575 -8.40 -21.39 -8.70
N GLY A 576 -7.16 -21.24 -9.11
CA GLY A 576 -6.26 -20.17 -8.67
C GLY A 576 -4.89 -20.74 -8.30
N ARG A 577 -3.91 -19.86 -8.08
CA ARG A 577 -2.55 -20.26 -7.71
C ARG A 577 -2.56 -20.75 -6.26
N GLY A 578 -2.04 -21.94 -5.99
CA GLY A 578 -2.15 -22.61 -4.69
C GLY A 578 -3.35 -23.54 -4.56
N SER A 579 -4.11 -23.77 -5.64
CA SER A 579 -5.34 -24.59 -5.56
C SER A 579 -5.02 -26.08 -5.40
N CYS A 580 -4.06 -26.60 -6.16
CA CYS A 580 -3.51 -27.94 -5.94
C CYS A 580 -2.04 -27.92 -5.49
N ASP A 581 -1.35 -26.78 -5.60
CA ASP A 581 0.09 -26.66 -5.36
C ASP A 581 0.45 -25.37 -4.60
N ALA A 582 0.40 -25.34 -3.26
CA ALA A 582 -0.08 -26.42 -2.40
C ALA A 582 -1.02 -25.95 -1.27
N LYS A 583 -1.50 -24.71 -1.31
CA LYS A 583 -2.23 -24.07 -0.19
C LYS A 583 -3.56 -24.74 0.18
N SER A 584 -4.29 -25.33 -0.75
CA SER A 584 -5.50 -26.09 -0.38
C SER A 584 -5.15 -27.37 0.40
N LEU A 585 -3.98 -27.95 0.16
CA LEU A 585 -3.49 -29.13 0.85
C LEU A 585 -3.07 -28.76 2.27
N VAL A 586 -2.42 -27.60 2.43
CA VAL A 586 -2.19 -26.95 3.74
C VAL A 586 -3.49 -26.80 4.51
N ALA A 587 -4.54 -26.23 3.90
CA ALA A 587 -5.85 -26.07 4.55
C ALA A 587 -6.45 -27.41 5.02
N ALA A 588 -6.38 -28.45 4.18
CA ALA A 588 -6.88 -29.78 4.54
C ALA A 588 -6.08 -30.41 5.68
N GLN A 589 -4.75 -30.26 5.69
CA GLN A 589 -3.89 -30.74 6.77
C GLN A 589 -4.17 -30.02 8.09
N MET A 590 -4.40 -28.69 8.07
CA MET A 590 -4.73 -27.90 9.26
C MET A 590 -6.00 -28.44 9.94
N LEU A 591 -7.06 -28.70 9.17
CA LEU A 591 -8.32 -29.20 9.70
C LEU A 591 -8.22 -30.66 10.15
N ALA A 592 -7.51 -31.52 9.40
CA ALA A 592 -7.26 -32.89 9.80
C ALA A 592 -6.47 -32.97 11.11
N ALA A 593 -5.46 -32.12 11.28
CA ALA A 593 -4.70 -32.02 12.52
C ALA A 593 -5.57 -31.57 13.70
N GLN A 594 -6.46 -30.60 13.50
CA GLN A 594 -7.40 -30.18 14.53
C GLN A 594 -8.36 -31.31 14.91
N GLN A 595 -8.87 -32.08 13.93
CA GLN A 595 -9.71 -33.26 14.21
C GLN A 595 -8.95 -34.34 14.98
N LEU A 596 -7.67 -34.57 14.69
CA LEU A 596 -6.82 -35.51 15.45
C LEU A 596 -6.60 -35.04 16.89
N VAL A 597 -6.35 -33.75 17.10
CA VAL A 597 -6.28 -33.17 18.44
C VAL A 597 -7.58 -33.41 19.21
N ASP A 598 -8.73 -33.12 18.59
CA ASP A 598 -10.05 -33.27 19.22
C ASP A 598 -10.38 -34.74 19.50
N ALA A 599 -9.81 -35.67 18.74
CA ALA A 599 -9.88 -37.11 18.96
C ALA A 599 -8.92 -37.64 20.04
N GLY A 600 -8.08 -36.78 20.63
CA GLY A 600 -7.20 -37.11 21.76
C GLY A 600 -5.73 -37.32 21.43
N TYR A 601 -5.29 -37.04 20.20
CA TYR A 601 -3.88 -37.20 19.77
C TYR A 601 -3.07 -35.89 19.85
N ALA A 602 -3.39 -35.02 20.82
CA ALA A 602 -2.86 -33.66 20.89
C ALA A 602 -1.32 -33.59 20.95
N ASP A 603 -0.68 -34.52 21.67
CA ASP A 603 0.77 -34.58 21.83
C ASP A 603 1.49 -35.26 20.66
N ASP A 604 0.74 -35.96 19.81
CA ASP A 604 1.28 -36.79 18.72
C ASP A 604 1.31 -36.07 17.38
N VAL A 605 0.69 -34.89 17.26
CA VAL A 605 0.53 -34.16 16.00
C VAL A 605 1.29 -32.83 16.02
N GLY A 606 2.14 -32.64 15.00
CA GLY A 606 2.74 -31.35 14.65
C GLY A 606 2.42 -30.95 13.21
N LEU A 607 2.57 -29.67 12.91
CA LEU A 607 2.56 -29.16 11.55
C LEU A 607 3.80 -28.29 11.30
N LEU A 608 4.39 -28.43 10.12
CA LEU A 608 5.51 -27.61 9.67
C LEU A 608 5.22 -27.14 8.25
N TYR A 609 5.04 -25.83 8.07
CA TYR A 609 4.86 -25.22 6.76
C TYR A 609 6.06 -24.37 6.40
N VAL A 610 6.56 -24.55 5.19
CA VAL A 610 7.87 -24.01 4.76
C VAL A 610 7.74 -23.09 3.56
N VAL A 611 8.71 -22.19 3.44
CA VAL A 611 8.81 -21.23 2.32
C VAL A 611 9.88 -21.65 1.33
N SER A 612 9.80 -21.11 0.10
CA SER A 612 10.82 -21.24 -0.94
C SER A 612 11.01 -22.66 -1.50
N GLU A 613 9.99 -23.53 -1.43
CA GLU A 613 10.02 -24.84 -2.10
C GLU A 613 10.17 -24.63 -3.61
N GLU A 614 9.42 -23.67 -4.16
CA GLU A 614 9.33 -23.38 -5.60
C GLU A 614 10.63 -22.78 -6.18
N SER A 615 11.63 -22.53 -5.34
CA SER A 615 12.86 -21.83 -5.71
C SER A 615 14.14 -22.58 -5.35
N ASP A 616 14.52 -22.63 -4.07
CA ASP A 616 15.83 -23.10 -3.60
C ASP A 616 15.78 -24.02 -2.37
N HIS A 617 14.59 -24.33 -1.86
CA HIS A 617 14.34 -25.15 -0.68
C HIS A 617 14.97 -24.57 0.60
N SER A 618 15.25 -23.27 0.64
CA SER A 618 15.89 -22.62 1.79
C SER A 618 15.05 -22.70 3.06
N GLY A 619 13.71 -22.66 2.95
CA GLY A 619 12.82 -22.85 4.09
C GLY A 619 13.00 -24.23 4.73
N MET A 620 12.89 -25.31 3.96
CA MET A 620 13.06 -26.66 4.51
C MET A 620 14.48 -26.92 5.04
N LYS A 621 15.52 -26.45 4.34
CA LYS A 621 16.90 -26.55 4.83
C LYS A 621 17.06 -25.86 6.19
N LYS A 622 16.46 -24.68 6.36
CA LYS A 622 16.45 -23.93 7.62
C LYS A 622 15.64 -24.63 8.72
N ALA A 623 14.58 -25.33 8.36
CA ALA A 623 13.71 -26.04 9.29
C ALA A 623 14.44 -27.12 10.12
N ASN A 624 15.55 -27.67 9.63
CA ASN A 624 16.41 -28.58 10.40
C ASN A 624 16.91 -27.97 11.73
N GLU A 625 17.05 -26.65 11.81
CA GLU A 625 17.47 -25.96 13.03
C GLU A 625 16.37 -25.91 14.11
N LEU A 626 15.11 -26.24 13.77
CA LEU A 626 14.01 -26.34 14.73
C LEU A 626 14.13 -27.55 15.65
N GLY A 627 14.96 -28.53 15.29
CA GLY A 627 15.15 -29.78 16.03
C GLY A 627 13.90 -30.69 16.04
N VAL A 628 13.02 -30.57 15.04
CA VAL A 628 11.81 -31.38 14.92
C VAL A 628 12.16 -32.74 14.31
N ASN A 629 11.86 -33.85 14.99
CA ASN A 629 12.16 -35.21 14.54
C ASN A 629 10.91 -36.11 14.69
N PRO A 630 10.02 -36.15 13.69
CA PRO A 630 8.79 -36.92 13.76
C PRO A 630 9.02 -38.40 13.41
N ARG A 631 8.13 -39.29 13.87
CA ARG A 631 8.13 -40.69 13.40
C ARG A 631 7.62 -40.81 11.96
N HIS A 632 6.58 -40.05 11.64
CA HIS A 632 5.96 -40.03 10.32
C HIS A 632 5.79 -38.59 9.85
N MET A 633 6.17 -38.30 8.60
CA MET A 633 5.93 -37.02 7.95
C MET A 633 5.05 -37.21 6.73
N VAL A 634 3.92 -36.51 6.67
CA VAL A 634 3.01 -36.52 5.52
C VAL A 634 3.13 -35.20 4.78
N VAL A 635 3.72 -35.24 3.59
CA VAL A 635 3.89 -34.10 2.70
C VAL A 635 2.74 -34.02 1.72
N GLY A 636 2.07 -32.86 1.70
CA GLY A 636 0.94 -32.59 0.80
C GLY A 636 1.41 -32.01 -0.53
N GLU A 637 1.21 -32.77 -1.61
CA GLU A 637 1.47 -32.40 -3.00
C GLU A 637 0.39 -32.98 -3.94
N PRO A 638 0.21 -32.45 -5.16
CA PRO A 638 -0.87 -32.87 -6.07
C PRO A 638 -0.60 -34.22 -6.75
N THR A 639 -0.82 -35.30 -6.00
CA THR A 639 -0.57 -36.69 -6.43
C THR A 639 -1.84 -37.45 -6.85
N ALA A 640 -2.93 -36.74 -7.12
CA ALA A 640 -4.24 -37.28 -7.46
C ALA A 640 -4.77 -38.30 -6.42
N MET A 641 -4.53 -38.02 -5.14
CA MET A 641 -4.88 -38.87 -3.99
C MET A 641 -4.14 -40.22 -3.94
N LYS A 642 -3.08 -40.39 -4.74
CA LYS A 642 -2.24 -41.58 -4.72
C LYS A 642 -0.98 -41.30 -3.92
N MET A 643 -0.59 -42.25 -3.09
CA MET A 643 0.64 -42.14 -2.32
C MET A 643 1.84 -42.36 -3.24
N ALA A 644 2.72 -41.37 -3.35
CA ALA A 644 3.90 -41.55 -4.16
C ALA A 644 4.83 -42.56 -3.46
N LYS A 645 5.20 -43.63 -4.16
CA LYS A 645 6.21 -44.60 -3.66
C LYS A 645 7.64 -44.19 -4.04
N LEU A 646 7.75 -43.29 -5.02
CA LEU A 646 9.02 -42.84 -5.57
C LEU A 646 8.85 -41.46 -6.20
N GLN A 647 9.80 -40.56 -5.96
CA GLN A 647 9.92 -39.28 -6.66
C GLN A 647 11.26 -39.16 -7.38
N LYS A 648 11.26 -38.55 -8.57
CA LYS A 648 12.49 -38.26 -9.32
C LYS A 648 13.39 -37.30 -8.55
N GLY A 649 14.70 -37.46 -8.75
CA GLY A 649 15.68 -36.49 -8.24
C GLY A 649 15.66 -35.20 -9.07
N MET A 650 16.46 -34.23 -8.65
CA MET A 650 16.56 -32.95 -9.34
C MET A 650 18.01 -32.45 -9.36
N LEU A 651 18.35 -31.72 -10.43
CA LEU A 651 19.61 -30.99 -10.56
C LEU A 651 19.33 -29.65 -11.24
N LYS A 652 19.53 -28.55 -10.53
CA LYS A 652 19.34 -27.17 -11.01
C LYS A 652 20.68 -26.49 -11.17
N LEU A 653 20.99 -26.03 -12.39
CA LEU A 653 22.28 -25.44 -12.75
C LEU A 653 22.08 -24.10 -13.45
N ARG A 654 23.02 -23.17 -13.26
CA ARG A 654 23.22 -22.02 -14.14
C ARG A 654 24.47 -22.23 -14.97
N LEU A 655 24.34 -22.00 -16.27
CA LEU A 655 25.47 -21.87 -17.18
C LEU A 655 25.66 -20.38 -17.46
N SER A 656 26.89 -19.88 -17.41
CA SER A 656 27.18 -18.48 -17.75
C SER A 656 28.51 -18.30 -18.46
N ARG A 657 28.63 -17.23 -19.26
CA ARG A 657 29.87 -16.90 -19.94
C ARG A 657 30.05 -15.39 -19.96
N LYS A 658 31.29 -14.96 -19.71
CA LYS A 658 31.75 -13.62 -20.04
C LYS A 658 32.50 -13.65 -21.37
N GLY A 659 32.26 -12.65 -22.18
CA GLY A 659 32.91 -12.38 -23.45
C GLY A 659 33.55 -11.00 -23.44
N VAL A 660 33.80 -10.44 -24.63
CA VAL A 660 34.36 -9.10 -24.81
C VAL A 660 33.48 -8.34 -25.79
N ALA A 661 32.91 -7.22 -25.33
CA ALA A 661 32.05 -6.38 -26.16
C ALA A 661 32.87 -5.70 -27.27
N ALA A 662 32.33 -5.68 -28.48
CA ALA A 662 32.84 -4.91 -29.60
C ALA A 662 31.71 -4.57 -30.57
N HIS A 663 31.93 -3.60 -31.46
CA HIS A 663 30.98 -3.30 -32.53
C HIS A 663 30.91 -4.50 -33.49
N SER A 664 29.71 -4.95 -33.87
CA SER A 664 29.54 -6.17 -34.68
C SER A 664 30.22 -6.11 -36.05
N GLY A 665 30.49 -4.91 -36.56
CA GLY A 665 31.30 -4.68 -37.76
C GLY A 665 32.80 -5.03 -37.63
N TYR A 666 33.30 -5.24 -36.42
CA TYR A 666 34.70 -5.62 -36.14
C TYR A 666 34.76 -6.83 -35.20
N PRO A 667 34.31 -8.02 -35.65
CA PRO A 667 34.13 -9.17 -34.77
C PRO A 667 35.43 -9.68 -34.13
N HIS A 668 36.56 -9.49 -34.80
CA HIS A 668 37.89 -9.86 -34.30
C HIS A 668 38.36 -9.05 -33.07
N LEU A 669 37.67 -7.97 -32.70
CA LEU A 669 37.99 -7.16 -31.52
C LEU A 669 37.18 -7.57 -30.27
N GLY A 670 36.25 -8.53 -30.39
CA GLY A 670 35.45 -9.02 -29.28
C GLY A 670 35.35 -10.55 -29.27
N GLU A 671 34.64 -11.06 -28.26
CA GLU A 671 34.39 -12.48 -28.05
C GLU A 671 32.93 -12.64 -27.62
N SER A 672 32.14 -13.38 -28.40
CA SER A 672 30.71 -13.59 -28.10
C SER A 672 30.55 -14.50 -26.88
N ALA A 673 29.86 -14.03 -25.85
CA ALA A 673 29.42 -14.88 -24.74
C ALA A 673 28.25 -15.80 -25.13
N ILE A 674 27.47 -15.43 -26.15
CA ILE A 674 26.28 -16.19 -26.57
C ILE A 674 26.68 -17.44 -27.36
N ASP A 675 27.67 -17.37 -28.25
CA ASP A 675 27.98 -18.47 -29.18
C ASP A 675 28.40 -19.75 -28.43
N PRO A 676 29.35 -19.71 -27.48
CA PRO A 676 29.72 -20.90 -26.71
C PRO A 676 28.57 -21.44 -25.86
N LEU A 677 27.70 -20.56 -25.35
CA LEU A 677 26.52 -20.96 -24.59
C LEU A 677 25.52 -21.71 -25.47
N ILE A 678 25.24 -21.23 -26.68
CA ILE A 678 24.36 -21.91 -27.65
C ILE A 678 24.92 -23.30 -28.00
N ASP A 679 26.21 -23.41 -28.26
CA ASP A 679 26.85 -24.69 -28.59
C ASP A 679 26.72 -25.70 -27.44
N VAL A 680 26.99 -25.27 -26.20
CA VAL A 680 26.84 -26.13 -25.02
C VAL A 680 25.39 -26.57 -24.82
N LEU A 681 24.43 -25.63 -24.95
CA LEU A 681 23.01 -25.96 -24.82
C LEU A 681 22.54 -26.92 -25.92
N HIS A 682 23.08 -26.80 -27.13
CA HIS A 682 22.82 -27.72 -28.22
C HIS A 682 23.32 -29.13 -27.89
N ASP A 683 24.57 -29.25 -27.42
CA ASP A 683 25.17 -30.53 -27.05
C ASP A 683 24.41 -31.21 -25.90
N LEU A 684 24.07 -30.45 -24.85
CA LEU A 684 23.29 -30.95 -23.72
C LEU A 684 21.91 -31.48 -24.12
N LYS A 685 21.28 -30.88 -25.13
CA LYS A 685 19.98 -31.32 -25.64
C LYS A 685 20.05 -32.63 -26.44
N HIS A 686 21.22 -32.94 -27.02
CA HIS A 686 21.45 -34.16 -27.82
C HIS A 686 22.15 -35.29 -27.05
N GLU A 687 22.58 -35.04 -25.81
CA GLU A 687 23.15 -36.07 -24.94
C GLU A 687 22.09 -37.15 -24.60
N PRO A 688 22.43 -38.45 -24.75
CA PRO A 688 21.57 -39.54 -24.29
C PRO A 688 21.62 -39.66 -22.76
N TRP A 689 20.70 -38.95 -22.10
CA TRP A 689 20.53 -38.99 -20.64
C TRP A 689 20.09 -40.39 -20.15
N PRO A 690 20.55 -40.84 -18.96
CA PRO A 690 20.26 -42.17 -18.46
C PRO A 690 18.76 -42.36 -18.15
N SER A 691 18.33 -43.61 -18.16
CA SER A 691 16.97 -44.03 -17.82
C SER A 691 16.98 -45.21 -16.85
N SER A 692 15.87 -45.40 -16.15
CA SER A 692 15.60 -46.58 -15.31
C SER A 692 14.23 -47.16 -15.66
N ASP A 693 14.02 -48.44 -15.40
CA ASP A 693 12.74 -49.10 -15.65
C ASP A 693 11.61 -48.53 -14.79
N GLU A 694 11.92 -48.06 -13.57
CA GLU A 694 10.95 -47.51 -12.62
C GLU A 694 10.63 -46.03 -12.85
N LEU A 695 11.64 -45.19 -13.12
CA LEU A 695 11.47 -43.73 -13.26
C LEU A 695 11.44 -43.25 -14.73
N GLY A 696 11.63 -44.13 -15.72
CA GLY A 696 11.78 -43.73 -17.11
C GLY A 696 13.09 -42.96 -17.34
N THR A 697 13.10 -41.95 -18.20
CA THR A 697 14.32 -41.22 -18.62
C THR A 697 14.58 -39.97 -17.78
N THR A 698 15.86 -39.66 -17.55
CA THR A 698 16.31 -38.35 -17.06
C THR A 698 16.02 -37.29 -18.12
N THR A 699 15.36 -36.20 -17.75
CA THR A 699 14.96 -35.15 -18.70
C THR A 699 15.65 -33.83 -18.38
N LEU A 700 16.00 -33.08 -19.42
CA LEU A 700 16.58 -31.73 -19.35
C LEU A 700 15.55 -30.70 -19.81
N ASN A 701 15.36 -29.64 -19.03
CA ASN A 701 14.64 -28.43 -19.40
C ASN A 701 15.58 -27.21 -19.35
N ILE A 702 15.64 -26.43 -20.43
CA ILE A 702 16.31 -25.12 -20.46
C ILE A 702 15.23 -24.08 -20.17
N GLY A 703 15.09 -23.71 -18.90
CA GLY A 703 13.96 -22.90 -18.43
C GLY A 703 14.11 -21.40 -18.70
N MET A 704 15.35 -20.89 -18.72
CA MET A 704 15.62 -19.47 -18.99
C MET A 704 16.91 -19.32 -19.80
N ILE A 705 16.94 -18.33 -20.70
CA ILE A 705 18.14 -17.93 -21.45
C ILE A 705 18.16 -16.39 -21.59
N SER A 706 19.32 -15.77 -21.40
CA SER A 706 19.51 -14.33 -21.53
C SER A 706 20.93 -13.99 -21.97
N GLY A 707 21.11 -12.93 -22.76
CA GLY A 707 22.43 -12.45 -23.19
C GLY A 707 22.37 -11.33 -24.24
N GLY A 708 23.42 -10.51 -24.28
CA GLY A 708 23.55 -9.40 -25.23
C GLY A 708 22.73 -8.14 -24.88
N GLN A 709 23.07 -7.03 -25.55
CA GLN A 709 22.44 -5.71 -25.31
C GLN A 709 21.80 -5.13 -26.58
N ALA A 710 22.41 -5.33 -27.76
CA ALA A 710 21.92 -4.83 -29.04
C ALA A 710 22.45 -5.68 -30.20
N ALA A 711 21.73 -5.73 -31.32
CA ALA A 711 22.12 -6.53 -32.49
C ALA A 711 23.44 -6.09 -33.16
N ASN A 712 23.85 -4.83 -32.95
CA ASN A 712 25.09 -4.27 -33.48
C ASN A 712 26.27 -4.32 -32.49
N ALA A 713 26.13 -5.05 -31.38
CA ALA A 713 27.17 -5.24 -30.37
C ALA A 713 27.40 -6.73 -30.11
N ILE A 714 28.67 -7.14 -30.04
CA ILE A 714 29.06 -8.49 -29.62
C ILE A 714 28.72 -8.63 -28.12
N PRO A 715 28.00 -9.69 -27.72
CA PRO A 715 27.54 -9.87 -26.35
C PRO A 715 28.72 -10.22 -25.42
N ASP A 716 28.97 -9.41 -24.40
CA ASP A 716 29.98 -9.65 -23.36
C ASP A 716 29.48 -10.51 -22.19
N PHE A 717 28.19 -10.81 -22.14
CA PHE A 717 27.61 -11.71 -21.14
C PHE A 717 26.42 -12.50 -21.68
N ALA A 718 26.34 -13.77 -21.29
CA ALA A 718 25.20 -14.65 -21.53
C ALA A 718 25.04 -15.66 -20.39
N SER A 719 23.81 -16.10 -20.14
CA SER A 719 23.50 -17.12 -19.13
C SER A 719 22.26 -17.94 -19.48
N ALA A 720 22.18 -19.16 -18.94
CA ALA A 720 21.02 -20.03 -19.03
C ALA A 720 20.77 -20.79 -17.72
N MET A 721 19.50 -20.97 -17.35
CA MET A 721 19.07 -21.78 -16.21
C MET A 721 18.53 -23.13 -16.70
N LEU A 722 19.11 -24.21 -16.20
CA LEU A 722 18.79 -25.58 -16.58
C LEU A 722 18.22 -26.33 -15.38
N MET A 723 17.27 -27.21 -15.66
CA MET A 723 16.65 -28.10 -14.70
C MET A 723 16.64 -29.52 -15.25
N PHE A 724 17.22 -30.46 -14.51
CA PHE A 724 17.11 -31.88 -14.79
C PHE A 724 16.17 -32.57 -13.81
N ARG A 725 15.36 -33.51 -14.31
CA ARG A 725 14.64 -34.50 -13.48
C ARG A 725 15.39 -35.82 -13.57
N LEU A 726 15.93 -36.27 -12.45
CA LEU A 726 16.93 -37.34 -12.39
C LEU A 726 16.30 -38.71 -12.14
N THR A 727 16.92 -39.71 -12.73
CA THR A 727 16.67 -41.13 -12.43
C THR A 727 17.87 -41.82 -11.80
N THR A 728 19.00 -41.13 -11.67
CA THR A 728 20.24 -41.59 -11.04
C THR A 728 20.77 -40.52 -10.07
N ALA A 729 21.94 -40.77 -9.48
CA ALA A 729 22.57 -39.81 -8.55
C ALA A 729 22.94 -38.49 -9.26
N PRO A 730 22.78 -37.32 -8.61
CA PRO A 730 23.10 -36.02 -9.21
C PRO A 730 24.53 -35.90 -9.74
N ASP A 731 25.49 -36.45 -9.02
CA ASP A 731 26.91 -36.38 -9.36
C ASP A 731 27.21 -37.03 -10.72
N GLU A 732 26.46 -38.08 -11.09
CA GLU A 732 26.62 -38.72 -12.39
C GLU A 732 26.24 -37.76 -13.52
N ILE A 733 25.13 -37.04 -13.36
CA ILE A 733 24.62 -36.10 -14.36
C ILE A 733 25.47 -34.84 -14.39
N LEU A 734 25.86 -34.31 -13.23
CA LEU A 734 26.75 -33.16 -13.13
C LEU A 734 28.09 -33.44 -13.83
N ALA A 735 28.70 -34.61 -13.58
CA ALA A 735 29.95 -34.98 -14.26
C ALA A 735 29.79 -35.11 -15.79
N ARG A 736 28.62 -35.50 -16.28
CA ARG A 736 28.32 -35.48 -17.73
C ARG A 736 28.16 -34.04 -18.25
N VAL A 737 27.45 -33.18 -17.52
CA VAL A 737 27.29 -31.76 -17.86
C VAL A 737 28.66 -31.08 -17.93
N GLU A 738 29.50 -31.25 -16.92
CA GLU A 738 30.86 -30.66 -16.88
C GLU A 738 31.73 -31.12 -18.04
N ARG A 739 31.63 -32.41 -18.41
CA ARG A 739 32.34 -32.96 -19.58
C ARG A 739 31.86 -32.32 -20.88
N ILE A 740 30.54 -32.17 -21.04
CA ILE A 740 29.96 -31.52 -22.23
C ILE A 740 30.37 -30.05 -22.25
N VAL A 741 30.22 -29.33 -21.14
CA VAL A 741 30.63 -27.92 -21.02
C VAL A 741 32.09 -27.74 -21.44
N GLY A 742 33.01 -28.59 -20.98
CA GLY A 742 34.39 -28.61 -21.45
C GLY A 742 35.14 -27.28 -21.28
N GLY A 743 34.76 -26.48 -20.28
CA GLY A 743 35.31 -25.13 -20.02
C GLY A 743 34.81 -24.03 -20.98
N ARG A 744 33.85 -24.32 -21.87
CA ARG A 744 33.25 -23.32 -22.77
C ARG A 744 32.40 -22.29 -22.03
N VAL A 745 31.78 -22.69 -20.91
CA VAL A 745 30.98 -21.83 -20.03
C VAL A 745 31.26 -22.19 -18.56
N ASP A 746 30.97 -21.28 -17.65
CA ASP A 746 31.01 -21.52 -16.21
C ASP A 746 29.75 -22.28 -15.77
N VAL A 747 29.90 -23.26 -14.88
CA VAL A 747 28.80 -24.05 -14.30
C VAL A 747 28.65 -23.68 -12.83
N GLU A 748 27.44 -23.28 -12.44
CA GLU A 748 27.08 -22.99 -11.06
C GLU A 748 25.95 -23.93 -10.65
N LEU A 749 26.20 -24.74 -9.61
CA LEU A 749 25.21 -25.64 -9.02
C LEU A 749 24.37 -24.89 -7.99
N TYR A 750 23.05 -24.83 -8.22
CA TYR A 750 22.11 -24.21 -7.29
C TYR A 750 21.63 -25.20 -6.22
N THR A 751 21.08 -26.34 -6.65
CA THR A 751 20.56 -27.37 -5.75
C THR A 751 20.44 -28.70 -6.48
N SER A 752 20.53 -29.79 -5.72
CA SER A 752 20.36 -31.14 -6.24
C SER A 752 19.96 -32.12 -5.16
N ASN A 753 19.31 -33.21 -5.59
CA ASN A 753 19.03 -34.38 -4.77
C ASN A 753 18.84 -35.62 -5.64
N ALA A 754 19.15 -36.79 -5.06
CA ALA A 754 18.88 -38.07 -5.68
C ALA A 754 17.38 -38.39 -5.68
N PRO A 755 16.91 -39.33 -6.54
CA PRO A 755 15.58 -39.90 -6.42
C PRO A 755 15.30 -40.40 -4.99
N VAL A 756 14.07 -40.21 -4.52
CA VAL A 756 13.70 -40.54 -3.13
C VAL A 756 12.65 -41.63 -3.13
N HIS A 757 12.96 -42.75 -2.47
CA HIS A 757 12.00 -43.82 -2.16
C HIS A 757 11.19 -43.42 -0.94
N LEU A 758 9.86 -43.51 -1.07
CA LEU A 758 8.92 -43.02 -0.08
C LEU A 758 8.16 -44.19 0.56
N SER A 759 7.70 -43.98 1.79
CA SER A 759 6.91 -44.98 2.51
C SER A 759 5.49 -45.02 1.98
N VAL A 760 4.88 -46.21 2.01
CA VAL A 760 3.48 -46.41 1.62
C VAL A 760 2.70 -47.15 2.70
N VAL A 761 1.39 -46.94 2.75
CA VAL A 761 0.47 -47.63 3.67
C VAL A 761 -0.40 -48.59 2.87
N GLU A 762 -0.54 -49.83 3.36
CA GLU A 762 -1.38 -50.85 2.73
C GLU A 762 -2.83 -50.37 2.62
N GLY A 763 -3.47 -50.61 1.48
CA GLY A 763 -4.84 -50.18 1.19
C GLY A 763 -4.97 -48.81 0.52
N TYR A 764 -3.88 -48.03 0.41
CA TYR A 764 -3.85 -46.79 -0.38
C TYR A 764 -3.34 -47.05 -1.80
N GLU A 765 -3.92 -46.36 -2.79
CA GLU A 765 -3.39 -46.39 -4.16
C GLU A 765 -2.02 -45.72 -4.21
N THR A 766 -1.12 -46.22 -5.06
CA THR A 766 0.26 -45.71 -5.16
C THR A 766 0.61 -45.32 -6.59
N ASP A 767 1.48 -44.32 -6.76
CA ASP A 767 2.03 -43.92 -8.05
C ASP A 767 3.51 -43.50 -7.96
N ILE A 768 4.14 -43.25 -9.11
CA ILE A 768 5.49 -42.69 -9.22
C ILE A 768 5.37 -41.25 -9.72
N VAL A 769 6.02 -40.31 -9.04
CA VAL A 769 5.97 -38.90 -9.41
C VAL A 769 7.28 -38.43 -10.06
N SER A 770 7.16 -37.52 -11.03
CA SER A 770 8.30 -36.99 -11.80
C SER A 770 8.79 -35.62 -11.33
N PHE A 771 8.15 -35.05 -10.31
CA PHE A 771 8.56 -33.80 -9.67
C PHE A 771 9.38 -34.07 -8.40
N ASN A 772 10.04 -33.02 -7.91
CA ASN A 772 10.78 -33.04 -6.65
C ASN A 772 10.01 -32.24 -5.60
N THR A 773 10.28 -32.51 -4.33
CA THR A 773 9.65 -31.84 -3.17
C THR A 773 10.72 -31.43 -2.16
N ASP A 774 10.29 -30.90 -1.01
CA ASP A 774 11.15 -30.56 0.11
C ASP A 774 11.66 -31.76 0.95
N ILE A 775 11.06 -32.95 0.79
CA ILE A 775 11.40 -34.17 1.56
C ILE A 775 12.92 -34.43 1.69
N PRO A 776 13.75 -34.42 0.62
CA PRO A 776 15.18 -34.72 0.71
C PRO A 776 15.99 -33.68 1.49
N TYR A 777 15.43 -32.51 1.80
CA TYR A 777 16.12 -31.43 2.50
C TYR A 777 15.80 -31.36 3.99
N PHE A 778 14.93 -32.25 4.49
CA PHE A 778 14.58 -32.36 5.91
C PHE A 778 15.26 -33.58 6.54
N ALA A 779 16.03 -33.38 7.60
CA ALA A 779 16.76 -34.40 8.31
C ALA A 779 15.93 -34.93 9.50
N PHE A 780 15.45 -36.15 9.38
CA PHE A 780 14.71 -36.86 10.42
C PHE A 780 14.85 -38.38 10.26
N ASP A 781 14.62 -39.13 11.33
CA ASP A 781 14.83 -40.59 11.37
C ASP A 781 13.61 -41.41 10.89
N GLY A 782 12.49 -40.75 10.70
CA GLY A 782 11.19 -41.36 10.45
C GLY A 782 10.89 -41.70 8.98
N SER A 783 9.62 -42.00 8.73
CA SER A 783 9.08 -42.31 7.41
C SER A 783 8.43 -41.10 6.75
N ALA A 784 8.78 -40.82 5.49
CA ALA A 784 8.12 -39.81 4.66
C ALA A 784 7.04 -40.43 3.77
N TYR A 785 5.87 -39.77 3.71
CA TYR A 785 4.75 -40.09 2.83
C TYR A 785 4.42 -38.86 2.01
N LEU A 786 4.14 -39.04 0.72
CA LEU A 786 3.83 -37.94 -0.20
C LEU A 786 2.46 -38.19 -0.82
N VAL A 787 1.47 -37.38 -0.46
CA VAL A 787 0.09 -37.57 -0.92
C VAL A 787 -0.77 -36.32 -0.76
N GLY A 788 -1.58 -36.03 -1.77
CA GLY A 788 -2.56 -34.95 -1.74
C GLY A 788 -3.51 -35.00 -2.94
N ALA A 789 -4.52 -34.14 -2.91
CA ALA A 789 -5.51 -34.03 -3.99
C ALA A 789 -5.03 -33.08 -5.11
N GLY A 790 -5.66 -33.18 -6.28
CA GLY A 790 -5.23 -32.46 -7.49
C GLY A 790 -4.08 -33.17 -8.22
N ASN A 791 -3.74 -32.70 -9.42
CA ASN A 791 -2.72 -33.33 -10.26
C ASN A 791 -1.61 -32.33 -10.61
N ILE A 792 -0.35 -32.75 -10.47
CA ILE A 792 0.82 -31.94 -10.84
C ILE A 792 0.77 -31.43 -12.29
N THR A 793 0.06 -32.10 -13.19
CA THR A 793 -0.11 -31.63 -14.58
C THR A 793 -0.91 -30.34 -14.71
N ASP A 794 -1.57 -29.92 -13.64
CA ASP A 794 -2.34 -28.68 -13.55
C ASP A 794 -1.62 -27.60 -12.73
N ALA A 795 -0.55 -27.94 -12.02
CA ALA A 795 0.31 -27.00 -11.32
C ALA A 795 0.98 -25.99 -12.28
N HIS A 796 1.38 -24.83 -11.73
CA HIS A 796 2.22 -23.82 -12.39
C HIS A 796 1.62 -23.19 -13.65
N CYS A 797 0.33 -23.37 -13.91
CA CYS A 797 -0.34 -22.82 -15.09
C CYS A 797 -1.60 -22.01 -14.74
N ALA A 798 -2.12 -21.25 -15.72
CA ALA A 798 -3.29 -20.39 -15.48
C ALA A 798 -4.57 -21.17 -15.16
N ARG A 799 -4.63 -22.47 -15.52
CA ARG A 799 -5.78 -23.34 -15.26
C ARG A 799 -5.71 -24.08 -13.93
N GLU A 800 -4.64 -23.92 -13.14
CA GLU A 800 -4.42 -24.66 -11.89
C GLU A 800 -5.69 -24.74 -11.04
N PHE A 801 -6.07 -25.96 -10.67
CA PHE A 801 -7.33 -26.29 -10.04
C PHE A 801 -7.28 -27.53 -9.15
N ILE A 802 -8.27 -27.65 -8.28
CA ILE A 802 -8.61 -28.83 -7.51
C ILE A 802 -10.14 -29.03 -7.50
N GLU A 803 -10.61 -30.26 -7.59
CA GLU A 803 -12.03 -30.58 -7.42
C GLU A 803 -12.43 -30.37 -5.95
N ILE A 804 -13.51 -29.64 -5.68
CA ILE A 804 -13.97 -29.32 -4.31
C ILE A 804 -14.38 -30.59 -3.58
N ALA A 805 -14.93 -31.57 -4.29
CA ALA A 805 -15.22 -32.89 -3.75
C ALA A 805 -13.94 -33.58 -3.25
N ASP A 806 -12.83 -33.45 -3.98
CA ASP A 806 -11.55 -34.04 -3.60
C ASP A 806 -10.93 -33.31 -2.42
N LEU A 807 -10.97 -31.97 -2.41
CA LEU A 807 -10.53 -31.15 -1.27
C LEU A 807 -11.28 -31.51 0.02
N ARG A 808 -12.60 -31.67 -0.04
CA ARG A 808 -13.41 -32.07 1.12
C ARG A 808 -13.10 -33.49 1.58
N ARG A 809 -12.90 -34.43 0.64
CA ARG A 809 -12.48 -35.80 0.96
C ARG A 809 -11.07 -35.85 1.57
N LEU A 810 -10.19 -34.93 1.16
CA LEU A 810 -8.79 -34.89 1.59
C LEU A 810 -8.66 -34.68 3.11
N VAL A 811 -9.57 -33.93 3.75
CA VAL A 811 -9.55 -33.74 5.21
C VAL A 811 -9.72 -35.08 5.94
N GLY A 812 -10.76 -35.84 5.57
CA GLY A 812 -11.01 -37.16 6.16
C GLY A 812 -9.89 -38.15 5.82
N PHE A 813 -9.37 -38.09 4.60
CA PHE A 813 -8.22 -38.90 4.18
C PHE A 813 -6.98 -38.63 5.04
N TYR A 814 -6.62 -37.36 5.28
CA TYR A 814 -5.49 -37.00 6.14
C TYR A 814 -5.75 -37.37 7.60
N PHE A 815 -6.98 -37.25 8.09
CA PHE A 815 -7.34 -37.69 9.43
C PHE A 815 -7.15 -39.21 9.59
N ASP A 816 -7.72 -40.01 8.69
CA ASP A 816 -7.65 -41.49 8.75
C ASP A 816 -6.21 -41.99 8.59
N LEU A 817 -5.46 -41.40 7.64
CA LEU A 817 -4.04 -41.70 7.45
C LEU A 817 -3.23 -41.32 8.69
N GLY A 818 -3.42 -40.10 9.19
CA GLY A 818 -2.71 -39.59 10.36
C GLY A 818 -2.97 -40.44 11.59
N LYS A 819 -4.24 -40.79 11.85
CA LYS A 819 -4.62 -41.69 12.94
C LYS A 819 -3.96 -43.06 12.79
N THR A 820 -4.02 -43.65 11.61
CA THR A 820 -3.39 -44.96 11.32
C THR A 820 -1.89 -44.91 11.63
N LEU A 821 -1.19 -43.86 11.19
CA LEU A 821 0.24 -43.68 11.43
C LEU A 821 0.58 -43.46 12.91
N ILE A 822 -0.26 -42.75 13.66
CA ILE A 822 -0.07 -42.55 15.11
C ILE A 822 -0.27 -43.86 15.88
N GLU A 823 -1.31 -44.63 15.52
CA GLU A 823 -1.69 -45.88 16.21
C GLU A 823 -0.78 -47.07 15.85
N THR A 824 -0.12 -47.02 14.69
CA THR A 824 0.84 -48.05 14.28
C THR A 824 2.17 -47.77 14.96
N GLN A 825 2.52 -48.60 15.97
CA GLN A 825 3.74 -48.47 16.76
C GLN A 825 5.01 -48.82 16.01
#